data_AF-A0A975JXM2-F1
#
_entry.id   AF-A0A975JXM2-F1
#
_cell.length_a   1.000
_cell.length_b   1.000
_cell.length_c   1.000
_cell.angle_alpha   90.00
_cell.angle_beta   90.00
_cell.angle_gamma   90.00
#
_symmetry.space_group_name_H-M   'P 1'
#
loop_
_entity.id
_entity.type
_entity.pdbx_description
1 polymer ?
#
loop_
_entity_poly.entity_id
_entity_poly.type
_entity_poly.pdbx_seq_one_letter_code
_entity_poly.pdbx_strand_id
1 'polypeptide(L)'
;MAFVVAAPEMVVAAAADLASIGSMITVANHAAAIPTTGVLAAGADEVSAAIAGLFGAHAQAYQALSAQAAVFHEHFVQAMTAGAGAYASAEAANASPMAAALDVVNAPVQALLGRPLIGDGADGGPGQPGGPGGLLFGNGGNGGNGGVGLPGGAGGDAGLFGNGGNGGIGGAGATGLAGGSGGAGGWLFGNGGNGGIGGLGTGAGSPGGSGGAGGHAVGLFGNGGTGGAGGSNTSFIAGGAGGAGGTGGLLYGNGGDGGYVPWGGTAGGAGGDARLIGHGGHGGFVGIAGPGGGEGGHGGTGGWLYGDGGSGGSAFSAGDSAGTGGNAGLFGNGGDGGLAVRGGNGGDGGTGGTLFGNGGDGGNSSANGAGGNGGAAVGLIGDGGVGGTGGVGVGGFAGGTGGNGGSGAQFFGNGGAGGAGGSSAGAGGTGGNGGNAALFGNGGNGGAAGVGTAASTGGNGGNARLIGDGGTGGPGDSLGPAGTNGAGGALFGDPLDLVNAPTQALLGRPLIGDGVDGAPGQPGGAGGLLYGNGGNGGNGLAGQPGSAGGAAGLIGNGGAGGVGGPGATGLAGGAGGSGGWFFGDGGAGGVGGLGTAGPAGVGGSGGNAVGLFGNGGAGGASGASDVFIGAGGGTGGTGGLLYGSGGDGGSVPLGGASGGAGGAARLIGHGGTGGFAGGLNGVGGGNGGTGGAGGWLLGQGGHGGGTFDSMADGGDGGNAGLFGHGGHGGFSFNNGDGGDGGTGGTLAGDGGRGGDSSATNGTAGTGGHGGNAVGLIGGGGAGGTGAAAFGITAGGTGGNGGHGGQWFGHGGSGGSGGPSAAGGGVGGDGGNGAGWFGHGGSGGAGGASTLGSGGGGGNGGMGALIGDGGPGGTAGGGVLPSGAGGNGGDAQLIGNGGNGGNGDTGGFGGTGGTGGTLLGQNGSNGA
;
A
#
# COMPACT_ATOMS: atom_id res chain seq x y z
N MET A 1 31.05 -29.18 -23.28
CA MET A 1 30.99 -30.01 -22.05
C MET A 1 29.65 -29.74 -21.42
N ALA A 2 28.90 -30.77 -21.01
CA ALA A 2 27.61 -30.56 -20.34
C ALA A 2 27.88 -29.91 -18.97
N PHE A 3 27.33 -28.73 -18.72
CA PHE A 3 27.39 -28.10 -17.41
C PHE A 3 26.62 -28.98 -16.43
N VAL A 4 27.33 -29.55 -15.46
CA VAL A 4 26.70 -30.21 -14.32
C VAL A 4 26.36 -29.08 -13.35
N VAL A 5 25.07 -28.77 -13.20
CA VAL A 5 24.56 -27.90 -12.14
C VAL A 5 24.18 -28.82 -10.97
N ALA A 6 24.91 -28.70 -9.87
CA ALA A 6 24.52 -29.29 -8.58
C ALA A 6 24.11 -28.13 -7.66
N ALA A 7 23.06 -28.31 -6.87
CA ALA A 7 22.66 -27.38 -5.81
C ALA A 7 22.90 -28.07 -4.46
N PRO A 8 24.12 -27.98 -3.89
CA PRO A 8 24.51 -28.68 -2.68
C PRO A 8 23.54 -28.44 -1.51
N GLU A 9 22.98 -27.24 -1.43
CA GLU A 9 22.07 -26.79 -0.38
C GLU A 9 20.72 -27.52 -0.46
N MET A 10 20.21 -27.75 -1.68
CA MET A 10 19.00 -28.55 -1.91
C MET A 10 19.21 -30.03 -1.54
N VAL A 11 20.43 -30.53 -1.71
CA VAL A 11 20.80 -31.89 -1.32
C VAL A 11 20.91 -32.01 0.21
N VAL A 12 21.41 -30.98 0.91
CA VAL A 12 21.42 -30.93 2.38
C VAL A 12 20.01 -30.84 2.95
N ALA A 13 19.15 -29.99 2.38
CA ALA A 13 17.75 -29.87 2.80
C ALA A 13 17.00 -31.20 2.64
N ALA A 14 17.13 -31.84 1.49
CA ALA A 14 16.53 -33.16 1.27
C ALA A 14 17.08 -34.23 2.22
N ALA A 15 18.37 -34.19 2.59
CA ALA A 15 18.96 -35.11 3.57
C ALA A 15 18.35 -34.92 4.97
N ALA A 16 18.05 -33.67 5.37
CA ALA A 16 17.37 -33.36 6.63
C ALA A 16 15.91 -33.83 6.64
N ASP A 17 15.18 -33.63 5.53
CA ASP A 17 13.82 -34.17 5.36
C ASP A 17 13.79 -35.69 5.46
N LEU A 18 14.74 -36.35 4.78
CA LEU A 18 14.93 -37.80 4.89
C LEU A 18 15.22 -38.19 6.35
N ALA A 19 16.10 -37.51 7.07
CA ALA A 19 16.37 -37.80 8.48
C ALA A 19 15.10 -37.69 9.36
N SER A 20 14.27 -36.67 9.13
CA SER A 20 12.99 -36.47 9.80
C SER A 20 12.01 -37.62 9.52
N ILE A 21 11.87 -38.03 8.26
CA ILE A 21 11.07 -39.19 7.84
C ILE A 21 11.55 -40.47 8.53
N GLY A 22 12.87 -40.71 8.58
CA GLY A 22 13.47 -41.87 9.24
C GLY A 22 13.15 -41.94 10.75
N SER A 23 13.17 -40.78 11.42
CA SER A 23 12.77 -40.65 12.82
C SER A 23 11.29 -40.97 13.04
N MET A 24 10.40 -40.40 12.22
CA MET A 24 8.96 -40.65 12.30
C MET A 24 8.61 -42.12 12.07
N ILE A 25 9.23 -42.77 11.08
CA ILE A 25 9.03 -44.19 10.79
C ILE A 25 9.51 -45.06 11.95
N THR A 26 10.63 -44.71 12.57
CA THR A 26 11.19 -45.44 13.72
C THR A 26 10.24 -45.35 14.93
N VAL A 27 9.70 -44.17 15.22
CA VAL A 27 8.72 -43.96 16.30
C VAL A 27 7.42 -44.73 16.02
N ALA A 28 6.92 -44.70 14.77
CA ALA A 28 5.70 -45.42 14.40
C ALA A 28 5.87 -46.94 14.53
N ASN A 29 6.99 -47.49 14.06
CA ASN A 29 7.30 -48.92 14.19
C ASN A 29 7.42 -49.36 15.65
N HIS A 30 8.02 -48.52 16.50
CA HIS A 30 8.12 -48.79 17.94
C HIS A 30 6.76 -48.73 18.63
N ALA A 31 5.92 -47.72 18.32
CA ALA A 31 4.57 -47.59 18.88
C ALA A 31 3.66 -48.77 18.50
N ALA A 32 3.81 -49.31 17.28
CA ALA A 32 3.06 -50.46 16.81
C ALA A 32 3.54 -51.80 17.42
N ALA A 33 4.70 -51.85 18.06
CA ALA A 33 5.31 -53.11 18.50
C ALA A 33 4.45 -53.88 19.52
N ILE A 34 3.96 -53.20 20.57
CA ILE A 34 3.15 -53.84 21.63
C ILE A 34 1.77 -54.31 21.14
N PRO A 35 0.96 -53.48 20.44
CA PRO A 35 -0.37 -53.91 19.99
C PRO A 35 -0.34 -55.00 18.91
N THR A 36 0.74 -55.10 18.12
CA THR A 36 0.87 -56.12 17.07
C THR A 36 1.49 -57.42 17.57
N THR A 37 2.34 -57.39 18.60
CA THR A 37 2.91 -58.59 19.23
C THR A 37 2.01 -59.17 20.33
N GLY A 38 1.10 -58.37 20.88
CA GLY A 38 0.18 -58.75 21.96
C GLY A 38 -1.20 -59.26 21.54
N VAL A 39 -1.39 -59.69 20.29
CA VAL A 39 -2.69 -60.19 19.80
C VAL A 39 -3.10 -61.44 20.58
N LEU A 40 -4.27 -61.38 21.23
CA LEU A 40 -4.82 -62.49 22.02
C LEU A 40 -5.69 -63.41 21.14
N ALA A 41 -5.75 -64.69 21.49
CA ALA A 41 -6.64 -65.65 20.84
C ALA A 41 -8.11 -65.23 21.05
N ALA A 42 -8.90 -65.22 19.97
CA ALA A 42 -10.32 -64.82 20.02
C ALA A 42 -11.22 -65.81 20.80
N GLY A 43 -10.77 -67.07 20.92
CA GLY A 43 -11.40 -68.12 21.70
C GLY A 43 -10.34 -69.07 22.30
N ALA A 44 -10.78 -69.97 23.18
CA ALA A 44 -9.91 -70.95 23.84
C ALA A 44 -9.52 -72.14 22.95
N ASP A 45 -9.90 -72.10 21.66
CA ASP A 45 -9.62 -73.15 20.69
C ASP A 45 -8.21 -73.02 20.10
N GLU A 46 -7.68 -74.14 19.63
CA GLU A 46 -6.33 -74.25 19.09
C GLU A 46 -6.15 -73.46 17.79
N VAL A 47 -7.23 -73.21 17.02
CA VAL A 47 -7.17 -72.42 15.78
C VAL A 47 -6.96 -70.95 16.12
N SER A 48 -7.71 -70.40 17.08
CA SER A 48 -7.52 -69.04 17.60
C SER A 48 -6.13 -68.84 18.21
N ALA A 49 -5.61 -69.83 18.94
CA ALA A 49 -4.24 -69.79 19.50
C ALA A 49 -3.16 -69.83 18.41
N ALA A 50 -3.32 -70.68 17.40
CA ALA A 50 -2.39 -70.77 16.27
C ALA A 50 -2.38 -69.48 15.42
N ILE A 51 -3.54 -68.87 15.20
CA ILE A 51 -3.67 -67.59 14.47
C ILE A 51 -3.01 -66.45 15.26
N ALA A 52 -3.25 -66.35 16.57
CA ALA A 52 -2.57 -65.38 17.43
C ALA A 52 -1.04 -65.56 17.42
N GLY A 53 -0.57 -66.82 17.47
CA GLY A 53 0.85 -67.16 17.36
C GLY A 53 1.47 -66.78 16.01
N LEU A 54 0.75 -66.98 14.90
CA LEU A 54 1.17 -66.55 13.56
C LEU A 54 1.33 -65.02 13.49
N PHE A 55 0.34 -64.27 13.99
CA PHE A 55 0.41 -62.81 14.01
C PHE A 55 1.55 -62.29 14.90
N GLY A 56 1.79 -62.91 16.06
CA GLY A 56 2.91 -62.57 16.93
C GLY A 56 4.28 -62.82 16.27
N ALA A 57 4.46 -63.96 15.61
CA ALA A 57 5.70 -64.27 14.87
C ALA A 57 5.91 -63.33 13.67
N HIS A 58 4.84 -63.00 12.94
CA HIS A 58 4.90 -62.05 11.83
C HIS A 58 5.26 -60.63 12.30
N ALA A 59 4.68 -60.17 13.41
CA ALA A 59 5.00 -58.88 14.00
C ALA A 59 6.48 -58.81 14.44
N GLN A 60 7.04 -59.87 15.03
CA GLN A 60 8.46 -59.92 15.38
C GLN A 60 9.39 -59.86 14.15
N ALA A 61 9.04 -60.57 13.08
CA ALA A 61 9.78 -60.51 11.82
C ALA A 61 9.74 -59.11 11.18
N TYR A 62 8.58 -58.44 11.24
CA TYR A 62 8.42 -57.06 10.79
C TYR A 62 9.28 -56.08 11.59
N GLN A 63 9.37 -56.24 12.92
CA GLN A 63 10.21 -55.40 13.78
C GLN A 63 11.71 -55.56 13.45
N ALA A 64 12.17 -56.78 13.20
CA ALA A 64 13.57 -57.04 12.81
C ALA A 64 13.92 -56.42 11.44
N LEU A 65 13.02 -56.51 10.45
CA LEU A 65 13.20 -55.89 9.15
C LEU A 65 13.19 -54.35 9.24
N SER A 66 12.32 -53.79 10.07
CA SER A 66 12.21 -52.34 10.28
C SER A 66 13.49 -51.75 10.89
N ALA A 67 14.13 -52.48 11.80
CA ALA A 67 15.43 -52.07 12.36
C ALA A 67 16.54 -52.09 11.28
N GLN A 68 16.54 -53.07 10.38
CA GLN A 68 17.50 -53.13 9.28
C GLN A 68 17.27 -52.01 8.25
N ALA A 69 16.01 -51.64 7.99
CA ALA A 69 15.66 -50.52 7.13
C ALA A 69 16.08 -49.17 7.72
N ALA A 70 15.98 -48.99 9.04
CA ALA A 70 16.43 -47.77 9.73
C ALA A 70 17.94 -47.53 9.54
N VAL A 71 18.76 -48.58 9.68
CA VAL A 71 20.22 -48.49 9.47
C VAL A 71 20.57 -48.16 8.01
N PHE A 72 19.85 -48.75 7.05
CA PHE A 72 20.03 -48.39 5.64
C PHE A 72 19.70 -46.93 5.37
N HIS A 73 18.59 -46.44 5.95
CA HIS A 73 18.13 -45.06 5.81
C HIS A 73 19.13 -44.06 6.40
N GLU A 74 19.71 -44.37 7.58
CA GLU A 74 20.80 -43.57 8.17
C GLU A 74 22.01 -43.45 7.24
N HIS A 75 22.46 -44.57 6.66
CA HIS A 75 23.58 -44.56 5.72
C HIS A 75 23.27 -43.77 4.44
N PHE A 76 22.03 -43.82 3.95
CA PHE A 76 21.60 -43.06 2.78
C PHE A 76 21.63 -41.55 3.02
N VAL A 77 21.09 -41.10 4.16
CA VAL A 77 21.17 -39.69 4.60
C VAL A 77 22.63 -39.26 4.74
N GLN A 78 23.46 -40.08 5.38
CA GLN A 78 24.89 -39.78 5.58
C GLN A 78 25.64 -39.64 4.25
N ALA A 79 25.33 -40.48 3.25
CA ALA A 79 25.91 -40.40 1.92
C ALA A 79 25.49 -39.14 1.15
N MET A 80 24.22 -38.71 1.27
CA MET A 80 23.74 -37.46 0.67
C MET A 80 24.44 -36.24 1.28
N THR A 81 24.54 -36.18 2.61
CA THR A 81 25.24 -35.09 3.32
C THR A 81 26.72 -35.04 2.92
N ALA A 82 27.38 -36.19 2.81
CA ALA A 82 28.77 -36.26 2.35
C ALA A 82 28.92 -35.81 0.87
N GLY A 83 27.95 -36.15 0.01
CA GLY A 83 27.92 -35.73 -1.39
C GLY A 83 27.79 -34.21 -1.55
N ALA A 84 26.90 -33.58 -0.79
CA ALA A 84 26.75 -32.12 -0.78
C ALA A 84 28.04 -31.42 -0.30
N GLY A 85 28.67 -31.94 0.76
CA GLY A 85 29.95 -31.43 1.25
C GLY A 85 31.07 -31.52 0.22
N ALA A 86 31.08 -32.56 -0.62
CA ALA A 86 32.06 -32.71 -1.70
C ALA A 86 31.89 -31.64 -2.80
N TYR A 87 30.65 -31.33 -3.21
CA TYR A 87 30.38 -30.27 -4.19
C TYR A 87 30.70 -28.87 -3.62
N ALA A 88 30.32 -28.59 -2.37
CA ALA A 88 30.69 -27.34 -1.70
C ALA A 88 32.23 -27.18 -1.57
N SER A 89 32.95 -28.26 -1.28
CA SER A 89 34.43 -28.23 -1.22
C SER A 89 35.08 -27.97 -2.57
N ALA A 90 34.46 -28.41 -3.67
CA ALA A 90 34.94 -28.18 -5.03
C ALA A 90 34.71 -26.72 -5.46
N GLU A 91 33.59 -26.11 -5.07
CA GLU A 91 33.35 -24.67 -5.26
C GLU A 91 34.33 -23.83 -4.44
N ALA A 92 34.57 -24.17 -3.17
CA ALA A 92 35.55 -23.50 -2.31
C ALA A 92 36.98 -23.59 -2.88
N ALA A 93 37.37 -24.75 -3.43
CA ALA A 93 38.67 -24.91 -4.09
C ALA A 93 38.81 -24.02 -5.34
N ASN A 94 37.73 -23.86 -6.11
CA ASN A 94 37.71 -23.00 -7.30
C ASN A 94 37.65 -21.49 -6.97
N ALA A 95 37.20 -21.10 -5.77
CA ALA A 95 37.26 -19.72 -5.29
C ALA A 95 38.66 -19.30 -4.78
N SER A 96 39.51 -20.25 -4.40
CA SER A 96 40.82 -20.01 -3.79
C SER A 96 41.79 -19.12 -4.60
N PRO A 97 41.87 -19.19 -5.95
CA PRO A 97 42.77 -18.33 -6.71
C PRO A 97 42.31 -16.86 -6.75
N MET A 98 41.00 -16.61 -6.70
CA MET A 98 40.42 -15.26 -6.66
C MET A 98 40.58 -14.62 -5.28
N ALA A 99 40.36 -15.38 -4.21
CA ALA A 99 40.59 -14.92 -2.84
C ALA A 99 42.05 -14.47 -2.61
N ALA A 100 43.02 -15.23 -3.11
CA ALA A 100 44.44 -14.88 -3.01
C ALA A 100 44.81 -13.59 -3.77
N ALA A 101 44.14 -13.31 -4.91
CA ALA A 101 44.35 -12.08 -5.66
C ALA A 101 43.75 -10.86 -4.94
N LEU A 102 42.57 -11.02 -4.33
CA LEU A 102 41.93 -9.97 -3.52
C LEU A 102 42.75 -9.65 -2.27
N ASP A 103 43.32 -10.65 -1.60
CA ASP A 103 44.21 -10.44 -0.44
C ASP A 103 45.43 -9.58 -0.78
N VAL A 104 46.04 -9.77 -1.95
CA VAL A 104 47.18 -8.94 -2.40
C VAL A 104 46.77 -7.48 -2.63
N VAL A 105 45.57 -7.25 -3.17
CA VAL A 105 45.02 -5.90 -3.41
C VAL A 105 44.58 -5.24 -2.11
N ASN A 106 44.00 -6.02 -1.19
CA ASN A 106 43.45 -5.52 0.07
C ASN A 106 44.52 -5.32 1.15
N ALA A 107 45.56 -6.15 1.21
CA ALA A 107 46.53 -6.16 2.31
C ALA A 107 47.14 -4.78 2.61
N PRO A 108 47.54 -3.95 1.63
CA PRO A 108 48.08 -2.62 1.92
C PRO A 108 47.04 -1.69 2.56
N VAL A 109 45.78 -1.78 2.13
CA VAL A 109 44.70 -0.88 2.57
C VAL A 109 44.10 -1.36 3.89
N GLN A 110 43.94 -2.68 4.06
CA GLN A 110 43.55 -3.31 5.32
C GLN A 110 44.56 -2.99 6.43
N ALA A 111 45.87 -3.01 6.13
CA ALA A 111 46.91 -2.66 7.09
C ALA A 111 46.95 -1.16 7.44
N LEU A 112 46.56 -0.28 6.50
CA LEU A 112 46.62 1.17 6.67
C LEU A 112 45.35 1.78 7.27
N LEU A 113 44.18 1.28 6.86
CA LEU A 113 42.86 1.87 7.14
C LEU A 113 41.93 0.92 7.88
N GLY A 114 42.35 -0.34 8.14
CA GLY A 114 41.54 -1.33 8.85
C GLY A 114 40.31 -1.84 8.06
N ARG A 115 40.18 -1.48 6.78
CA ARG A 115 39.11 -1.90 5.87
C ARG A 115 39.69 -2.34 4.53
N PRO A 116 39.08 -3.36 3.88
CA PRO A 116 39.57 -3.82 2.60
C PRO A 116 39.28 -2.76 1.55
N LEU A 117 40.00 -2.79 0.44
CA LEU A 117 39.69 -1.92 -0.69
C LEU A 117 38.49 -2.46 -1.48
N ILE A 118 38.46 -3.78 -1.64
CA ILE A 118 37.48 -4.55 -2.42
C ILE A 118 37.03 -5.75 -1.59
N GLY A 119 35.74 -5.88 -1.33
CA GLY A 119 35.14 -7.06 -0.70
C GLY A 119 33.97 -6.68 0.19
N ASP A 120 33.01 -7.57 0.34
CA ASP A 120 31.83 -7.34 1.16
C ASP A 120 32.16 -7.34 2.67
N GLY A 121 31.29 -6.68 3.43
CA GLY A 121 31.33 -6.68 4.88
C GLY A 121 30.98 -8.05 5.44
N ALA A 122 31.64 -8.44 6.54
CA ALA A 122 31.32 -9.69 7.23
C ALA A 122 29.96 -9.58 7.92
N ASP A 123 29.11 -10.60 7.79
CA ASP A 123 27.83 -10.62 8.50
C ASP A 123 28.03 -10.71 10.02
N GLY A 124 27.11 -10.10 10.76
CA GLY A 124 27.11 -10.09 12.21
C GLY A 124 26.77 -11.46 12.79
N GLY A 125 27.47 -11.86 13.85
CA GLY A 125 27.01 -12.94 14.72
C GLY A 125 25.71 -12.55 15.48
N PRO A 126 25.10 -13.44 16.27
CA PRO A 126 23.79 -13.17 16.89
C PRO A 126 23.72 -11.83 17.64
N GLY A 127 22.81 -10.96 17.21
CA GLY A 127 22.60 -9.59 17.71
C GLY A 127 23.78 -8.62 17.50
N GLN A 128 24.82 -9.03 16.77
CA GLN A 128 25.98 -8.19 16.44
C GLN A 128 25.78 -7.48 15.11
N PRO A 129 26.30 -6.25 14.95
CA PRO A 129 26.21 -5.54 13.69
C PRO A 129 27.03 -6.25 12.59
N GLY A 130 26.59 -6.06 11.35
CA GLY A 130 27.37 -6.40 10.17
C GLY A 130 28.57 -5.47 10.02
N GLY A 131 29.66 -6.01 9.50
CA GLY A 131 30.86 -5.28 9.16
C GLY A 131 30.65 -4.37 7.94
N PRO A 132 31.41 -3.27 7.84
CA PRO A 132 31.33 -2.41 6.67
C PRO A 132 31.97 -3.08 5.44
N GLY A 133 31.43 -2.78 4.26
CA GLY A 133 32.02 -3.19 2.98
C GLY A 133 33.38 -2.53 2.71
N GLY A 134 34.09 -3.02 1.71
CA GLY A 134 35.37 -2.48 1.24
C GLY A 134 35.23 -1.04 0.75
N LEU A 135 36.31 -0.26 0.81
CA LEU A 135 36.27 1.18 0.59
C LEU A 135 35.84 1.59 -0.83
N LEU A 136 36.21 0.81 -1.86
CA LEU A 136 35.83 1.09 -3.25
C LEU A 136 34.64 0.24 -3.69
N PHE A 137 34.74 -1.08 -3.54
CA PHE A 137 33.67 -2.00 -3.94
C PHE A 137 33.40 -2.98 -2.81
N GLY A 138 32.16 -3.03 -2.35
CA GLY A 138 31.75 -4.00 -1.34
C GLY A 138 30.42 -3.59 -0.74
N ASN A 139 29.51 -4.54 -0.70
CA ASN A 139 28.27 -4.42 0.03
C ASN A 139 28.55 -4.46 1.53
N GLY A 140 27.69 -3.85 2.33
CA GLY A 140 27.72 -3.99 3.77
C GLY A 140 27.31 -5.40 4.20
N GLY A 141 27.88 -5.91 5.29
CA GLY A 141 27.49 -7.18 5.87
C GLY A 141 26.11 -7.09 6.52
N ASN A 142 25.33 -8.16 6.47
CA ASN A 142 24.05 -8.25 7.13
C ASN A 142 24.24 -8.22 8.66
N GLY A 143 23.34 -7.55 9.37
CA GLY A 143 23.26 -7.59 10.82
C GLY A 143 22.81 -8.96 11.29
N GLY A 144 23.42 -9.45 12.37
CA GLY A 144 23.08 -10.77 12.90
C GLY A 144 21.74 -10.77 13.61
N ASN A 145 20.95 -11.83 13.41
CA ASN A 145 19.67 -12.00 14.08
C ASN A 145 19.85 -12.05 15.61
N GLY A 146 18.99 -11.36 16.35
CA GLY A 146 18.95 -11.35 17.80
C GLY A 146 18.55 -12.71 18.35
N GLY A 147 19.41 -13.31 19.17
CA GLY A 147 19.04 -14.46 20.00
C GLY A 147 18.05 -14.08 21.11
N VAL A 148 17.61 -15.04 21.92
CA VAL A 148 16.74 -14.76 23.09
C VAL A 148 17.38 -13.68 23.97
N GLY A 149 16.67 -12.57 24.19
CA GLY A 149 17.16 -11.46 25.01
C GLY A 149 18.13 -10.48 24.31
N LEU A 150 18.40 -10.64 23.01
CA LEU A 150 19.24 -9.73 22.22
C LEU A 150 18.44 -9.01 21.12
N PRO A 151 18.67 -7.70 20.88
CA PRO A 151 18.12 -7.03 19.70
C PRO A 151 18.79 -7.55 18.42
N GLY A 152 18.20 -7.23 17.27
CA GLY A 152 18.82 -7.46 15.98
C GLY A 152 20.04 -6.56 15.78
N GLY A 153 21.10 -7.12 15.19
CA GLY A 153 22.28 -6.35 14.83
C GLY A 153 21.99 -5.40 13.67
N ALA A 154 22.59 -4.20 13.67
CA ALA A 154 22.48 -3.30 12.52
C ALA A 154 23.22 -3.88 11.30
N GLY A 155 22.72 -3.62 10.10
CA GLY A 155 23.45 -3.87 8.87
C GLY A 155 24.69 -2.98 8.76
N GLY A 156 25.73 -3.49 8.10
CA GLY A 156 26.95 -2.74 7.83
C GLY A 156 26.77 -1.77 6.66
N ASP A 157 27.50 -0.68 6.68
CA ASP A 157 27.50 0.29 5.57
C ASP A 157 28.37 -0.20 4.41
N ALA A 158 28.00 0.16 3.19
CA ALA A 158 28.78 -0.11 1.99
C ALA A 158 29.97 0.85 1.80
N GLY A 159 30.74 0.60 0.73
CA GLY A 159 31.87 1.42 0.27
C GLY A 159 31.49 2.61 -0.61
N LEU A 160 32.30 2.86 -1.64
CA LEU A 160 31.96 3.81 -2.71
C LEU A 160 30.88 3.23 -3.64
N PHE A 161 30.99 1.95 -3.96
CA PHE A 161 30.03 1.15 -4.72
C PHE A 161 29.59 -0.05 -3.87
N GLY A 162 28.28 -0.24 -3.72
CA GLY A 162 27.70 -1.39 -3.07
C GLY A 162 26.45 -1.05 -2.25
N ASN A 163 25.65 -2.09 -1.99
CA ASN A 163 24.43 -1.97 -1.21
C ASN A 163 24.73 -2.06 0.29
N GLY A 164 23.97 -1.33 1.11
CA GLY A 164 24.02 -1.48 2.55
C GLY A 164 23.55 -2.86 2.99
N GLY A 165 24.09 -3.38 4.09
CA GLY A 165 23.68 -4.67 4.64
C GLY A 165 22.29 -4.61 5.27
N ASN A 166 21.54 -5.71 5.24
CA ASN A 166 20.24 -5.79 5.88
C ASN A 166 20.38 -5.78 7.41
N GLY A 167 19.41 -5.21 8.12
CA GLY A 167 19.32 -5.30 9.56
C GLY A 167 18.89 -6.69 10.02
N GLY A 168 19.42 -7.14 11.16
CA GLY A 168 19.08 -8.42 11.76
C GLY A 168 17.70 -8.41 12.42
N ILE A 169 17.05 -9.57 12.47
CA ILE A 169 15.75 -9.74 13.15
C ILE A 169 15.93 -9.55 14.67
N GLY A 170 14.98 -8.90 15.35
CA GLY A 170 14.98 -8.73 16.80
C GLY A 170 14.73 -10.05 17.54
N GLY A 171 15.41 -10.26 18.67
CA GLY A 171 15.24 -11.47 19.47
C GLY A 171 13.93 -11.51 20.26
N ALA A 172 13.48 -12.73 20.57
CA ALA A 172 12.35 -12.94 21.46
C ALA A 172 12.68 -12.49 22.90
N GLY A 173 11.70 -11.91 23.60
CA GLY A 173 11.87 -11.42 24.96
C GLY A 173 10.55 -11.26 25.72
N ALA A 174 10.62 -10.87 27.01
CA ALA A 174 9.44 -10.58 27.81
C ALA A 174 8.59 -9.46 27.18
N THR A 175 9.26 -8.41 26.68
CA THR A 175 8.82 -7.57 25.56
C THR A 175 9.67 -7.95 24.35
N GLY A 176 9.13 -7.85 23.14
CA GLY A 176 9.93 -8.12 21.94
C GLY A 176 11.06 -7.10 21.82
N LEU A 177 12.22 -7.53 21.32
CA LEU A 177 13.39 -6.65 21.16
C LEU A 177 13.43 -6.05 19.77
N ALA A 178 14.02 -4.87 19.63
CA ALA A 178 14.04 -4.16 18.35
C ALA A 178 14.79 -4.96 17.27
N GLY A 179 14.30 -4.85 16.02
CA GLY A 179 15.07 -5.22 14.85
C GLY A 179 16.25 -4.27 14.63
N GLY A 180 17.30 -4.76 13.97
CA GLY A 180 18.45 -3.94 13.62
C GLY A 180 18.14 -2.99 12.47
N SER A 181 18.74 -1.80 12.45
CA SER A 181 18.62 -0.90 11.29
C SER A 181 19.36 -1.48 10.08
N GLY A 182 18.91 -1.17 8.88
CA GLY A 182 19.67 -1.41 7.66
C GLY A 182 20.92 -0.53 7.59
N GLY A 183 21.96 -1.01 6.92
CA GLY A 183 23.19 -0.27 6.66
C GLY A 183 23.04 0.69 5.49
N ALA A 184 23.89 1.70 5.43
CA ALA A 184 23.86 2.70 4.38
C ALA A 184 24.43 2.16 3.05
N GLY A 185 23.84 2.58 1.94
CA GLY A 185 24.32 2.30 0.57
C GLY A 185 25.60 3.07 0.23
N GLY A 186 26.21 2.71 -0.90
CA GLY A 186 27.50 3.25 -1.32
C GLY A 186 27.48 4.76 -1.63
N TRP A 187 28.62 5.44 -1.44
CA TRP A 187 28.74 6.90 -1.62
C TRP A 187 28.51 7.40 -3.05
N LEU A 188 28.71 6.55 -4.06
CA LEU A 188 28.46 6.91 -5.45
C LEU A 188 27.25 6.14 -5.98
N PHE A 189 27.19 4.84 -5.73
CA PHE A 189 26.16 3.96 -6.26
C PHE A 189 25.85 2.84 -5.26
N GLY A 190 24.59 2.72 -4.88
CA GLY A 190 24.10 1.59 -4.08
C GLY A 190 22.90 1.94 -3.21
N ASN A 191 22.03 0.95 -3.03
CA ASN A 191 20.83 1.06 -2.22
C ASN A 191 21.16 0.96 -0.72
N GLY A 192 20.34 1.59 0.12
CA GLY A 192 20.32 1.30 1.54
C GLY A 192 19.82 -0.12 1.83
N GLY A 193 20.33 -0.74 2.89
CA GLY A 193 19.88 -2.06 3.33
C GLY A 193 18.51 -2.02 4.00
N ASN A 194 17.78 -3.11 3.98
CA ASN A 194 16.46 -3.19 4.62
C ASN A 194 16.59 -3.18 6.15
N GLY A 195 15.62 -2.61 6.85
CA GLY A 195 15.51 -2.72 8.30
C GLY A 195 15.06 -4.12 8.74
N GLY A 196 15.59 -4.59 9.87
CA GLY A 196 15.25 -5.89 10.45
C GLY A 196 13.88 -5.88 11.13
N ILE A 197 13.18 -7.02 11.11
CA ILE A 197 11.88 -7.19 11.78
C ILE A 197 12.05 -7.11 13.30
N GLY A 198 11.09 -6.52 14.02
CA GLY A 198 11.04 -6.54 15.47
C GLY A 198 10.78 -7.93 16.07
N GLY A 199 11.33 -8.21 17.25
CA GLY A 199 11.26 -9.50 17.90
C GLY A 199 9.91 -9.84 18.54
N LEU A 200 9.69 -11.13 18.81
CA LEU A 200 8.46 -11.63 19.42
C LEU A 200 8.38 -11.29 20.93
N GLY A 201 7.28 -10.68 21.36
CA GLY A 201 6.93 -10.49 22.77
C GLY A 201 6.27 -11.74 23.37
N THR A 202 6.89 -12.31 24.40
CA THR A 202 6.44 -13.57 25.04
C THR A 202 5.68 -13.37 26.36
N GLY A 203 5.73 -12.17 26.94
CA GLY A 203 4.95 -11.82 28.13
C GLY A 203 3.48 -11.57 27.82
N ALA A 204 2.58 -11.97 28.73
CA ALA A 204 1.14 -11.73 28.58
C ALA A 204 0.84 -10.23 28.56
N GLY A 205 0.34 -9.72 27.43
CA GLY A 205 0.06 -8.29 27.22
C GLY A 205 1.27 -7.42 26.89
N SER A 206 2.48 -8.00 26.79
CA SER A 206 3.68 -7.26 26.41
C SER A 206 3.71 -6.97 24.90
N PRO A 207 4.14 -5.76 24.47
CA PRO A 207 4.34 -5.46 23.05
C PRO A 207 5.42 -6.36 22.40
N GLY A 208 5.28 -6.57 21.09
CA GLY A 208 6.40 -7.00 20.25
C GLY A 208 7.45 -5.89 20.12
N GLY A 209 8.62 -6.24 19.57
CA GLY A 209 9.73 -5.30 19.37
C GLY A 209 9.48 -4.36 18.22
N SER A 210 10.05 -3.17 18.22
CA SER A 210 9.96 -2.28 17.06
C SER A 210 10.76 -2.84 15.87
N GLY A 211 10.29 -2.57 14.65
CA GLY A 211 11.09 -2.78 13.45
C GLY A 211 12.31 -1.85 13.41
N GLY A 212 13.37 -2.29 12.77
CA GLY A 212 14.56 -1.48 12.50
C GLY A 212 14.32 -0.51 11.36
N ALA A 213 14.94 0.67 11.40
CA ALA A 213 14.85 1.61 10.28
C ALA A 213 15.57 1.08 9.04
N GLY A 214 15.09 1.43 7.85
CA GLY A 214 15.78 1.19 6.59
C GLY A 214 17.04 2.03 6.46
N GLY A 215 18.07 1.46 5.84
CA GLY A 215 19.33 2.12 5.55
C GLY A 215 19.17 3.21 4.51
N HIS A 216 19.99 4.26 4.59
CA HIS A 216 19.94 5.35 3.62
C HIS A 216 20.83 5.05 2.41
N ALA A 217 20.41 5.44 1.20
CA ALA A 217 21.33 5.62 0.08
C ALA A 217 22.05 6.97 0.26
N VAL A 218 23.14 6.99 1.05
CA VAL A 218 23.90 8.22 1.34
C VAL A 218 24.63 8.80 0.12
N GLY A 219 24.74 8.03 -0.95
CA GLY A 219 25.48 8.40 -2.16
C GLY A 219 24.70 9.18 -3.22
N LEU A 220 25.28 9.22 -4.42
CA LEU A 220 24.75 9.96 -5.57
C LEU A 220 23.53 9.27 -6.20
N PHE A 221 23.58 7.95 -6.32
CA PHE A 221 22.54 7.10 -6.91
C PHE A 221 22.19 5.94 -5.97
N GLY A 222 20.91 5.67 -5.79
CA GLY A 222 20.42 4.51 -5.02
C GLY A 222 19.15 4.79 -4.26
N ASN A 223 18.36 3.75 -3.98
CA ASN A 223 17.13 3.85 -3.21
C ASN A 223 17.40 3.71 -1.71
N GLY A 224 16.58 4.37 -0.89
CA GLY A 224 16.51 4.07 0.53
C GLY A 224 16.02 2.65 0.78
N GLY A 225 16.57 2.00 1.79
CA GLY A 225 16.11 0.69 2.24
C GLY A 225 14.73 0.78 2.91
N THR A 226 13.94 -0.28 2.82
CA THR A 226 12.63 -0.33 3.48
C THR A 226 12.78 -0.47 4.99
N GLY A 227 11.84 0.09 5.75
CA GLY A 227 11.75 -0.09 7.19
C GLY A 227 11.30 -1.50 7.55
N GLY A 228 11.86 -2.04 8.63
CA GLY A 228 11.49 -3.34 9.16
C GLY A 228 10.09 -3.34 9.77
N ALA A 229 9.38 -4.46 9.64
CA ALA A 229 8.10 -4.64 10.28
C ALA A 229 8.22 -4.65 11.81
N GLY A 230 7.19 -4.18 12.50
CA GLY A 230 7.03 -4.39 13.93
C GLY A 230 6.96 -5.87 14.30
N GLY A 231 7.37 -6.19 15.52
CA GLY A 231 7.27 -7.53 16.10
C GLY A 231 5.87 -7.82 16.63
N SER A 232 5.50 -9.10 16.68
CA SER A 232 4.23 -9.56 17.24
C SER A 232 4.34 -9.93 18.73
N ASN A 233 3.22 -10.23 19.40
CA ASN A 233 3.19 -10.90 20.69
C ASN A 233 2.36 -12.19 20.67
N THR A 234 2.53 -13.05 21.68
CA THR A 234 1.86 -14.36 21.77
C THR A 234 0.35 -14.28 22.09
N SER A 235 -0.15 -13.10 22.47
CA SER A 235 -1.54 -12.88 22.92
C SER A 235 -2.40 -12.08 21.93
N PHE A 236 -1.86 -11.69 20.77
CA PHE A 236 -2.53 -10.91 19.71
C PHE A 236 -3.14 -9.58 20.17
N ILE A 237 -2.54 -8.93 21.18
CA ILE A 237 -3.09 -7.71 21.80
C ILE A 237 -2.16 -6.49 21.73
N ALA A 238 -0.88 -6.67 21.43
CA ALA A 238 0.10 -5.56 21.32
C ALA A 238 1.33 -5.96 20.48
N GLY A 239 1.56 -5.32 19.34
CA GLY A 239 2.79 -5.44 18.55
C GLY A 239 3.70 -4.23 18.74
N GLY A 240 4.87 -4.27 18.12
CA GLY A 240 5.82 -3.17 18.12
C GLY A 240 5.65 -2.24 16.92
N ALA A 241 6.18 -1.02 17.04
CA ALA A 241 6.13 0.00 15.98
C ALA A 241 6.85 -0.47 14.71
N GLY A 242 6.42 0.04 13.55
CA GLY A 242 7.15 -0.15 12.30
C GLY A 242 8.42 0.70 12.26
N GLY A 243 9.46 0.21 11.58
CA GLY A 243 10.68 0.99 11.34
C GLY A 243 10.47 2.03 10.24
N ALA A 244 11.11 3.20 10.34
CA ALA A 244 11.04 4.19 9.26
C ALA A 244 11.80 3.71 8.01
N GLY A 245 11.39 4.16 6.83
CA GLY A 245 12.11 3.94 5.58
C GLY A 245 13.36 4.81 5.47
N GLY A 246 14.32 4.37 4.65
CA GLY A 246 15.58 5.07 4.41
C GLY A 246 15.44 6.19 3.38
N THR A 247 16.32 7.20 3.43
CA THR A 247 16.36 8.25 2.40
C THR A 247 17.01 7.76 1.11
N GLY A 248 16.54 8.28 -0.03
CA GLY A 248 17.12 8.03 -1.35
C GLY A 248 18.40 8.83 -1.62
N GLY A 249 19.09 8.48 -2.71
CA GLY A 249 20.33 9.10 -3.18
C GLY A 249 20.21 10.58 -3.49
N LEU A 250 21.33 11.30 -3.47
CA LEU A 250 21.38 12.75 -3.64
C LEU A 250 20.89 13.22 -5.01
N LEU A 251 21.26 12.54 -6.09
CA LEU A 251 20.91 12.94 -7.46
C LEU A 251 19.69 12.19 -7.97
N TYR A 252 19.66 10.87 -7.79
CA TYR A 252 18.54 10.02 -8.20
C TYR A 252 18.36 8.84 -7.24
N GLY A 253 17.16 8.71 -6.70
CA GLY A 253 16.81 7.61 -5.79
C GLY A 253 15.53 7.88 -5.02
N ASN A 254 14.72 6.85 -4.88
CA ASN A 254 13.49 6.91 -4.10
C ASN A 254 13.78 6.73 -2.61
N GLY A 255 12.97 7.34 -1.75
CA GLY A 255 12.91 6.99 -0.35
C GLY A 255 12.34 5.57 -0.18
N GLY A 256 12.80 4.88 0.86
CA GLY A 256 12.29 3.56 1.22
C GLY A 256 10.97 3.67 1.97
N ASP A 257 10.16 2.61 1.91
CA ASP A 257 8.87 2.56 2.60
C ASP A 257 9.03 2.37 4.10
N GLY A 258 8.09 2.91 4.87
CA GLY A 258 7.94 2.65 6.29
C GLY A 258 7.42 1.23 6.55
N GLY A 259 7.96 0.60 7.59
CA GLY A 259 7.54 -0.70 8.06
C GLY A 259 6.14 -0.67 8.68
N TYR A 260 5.41 -1.76 8.53
CA TYR A 260 4.06 -1.89 9.08
C TYR A 260 4.05 -2.39 10.53
N VAL A 261 2.92 -2.23 11.20
CA VAL A 261 2.64 -2.80 12.53
C VAL A 261 1.71 -4.01 12.39
N PRO A 262 2.13 -5.24 12.76
CA PRO A 262 1.30 -6.43 12.64
C PRO A 262 0.01 -6.37 13.47
N TRP A 263 0.13 -5.89 14.72
CA TRP A 263 -0.93 -5.86 15.74
C TRP A 263 -0.67 -4.71 16.72
N GLY A 264 -1.70 -4.13 17.36
CA GLY A 264 -1.52 -3.27 18.55
C GLY A 264 -1.20 -1.78 18.35
N GLY A 265 -1.33 -1.02 19.44
CA GLY A 265 -1.39 0.46 19.50
C GLY A 265 -0.09 1.24 19.37
N THR A 266 0.75 0.90 18.40
CA THR A 266 1.97 1.66 18.10
C THR A 266 1.95 2.14 16.66
N ALA A 267 2.66 3.22 16.35
CA ALA A 267 2.62 3.86 15.04
C ALA A 267 3.32 3.05 13.94
N GLY A 268 2.81 3.20 12.72
CA GLY A 268 3.48 2.75 11.50
C GLY A 268 4.78 3.54 11.27
N GLY A 269 5.74 2.93 10.58
CA GLY A 269 6.98 3.61 10.22
C GLY A 269 6.72 4.74 9.22
N ALA A 270 7.37 5.88 9.36
CA ALA A 270 7.32 6.91 8.31
C ALA A 270 8.06 6.44 7.05
N GLY A 271 7.62 6.91 5.88
CA GLY A 271 8.36 6.75 4.64
C GLY A 271 9.62 7.62 4.62
N GLY A 272 10.63 7.18 3.88
CA GLY A 272 11.89 7.91 3.71
C GLY A 272 11.78 9.01 2.66
N ASP A 273 12.58 10.07 2.79
CA ASP A 273 12.60 11.16 1.81
C ASP A 273 13.45 10.83 0.57
N ALA A 274 13.06 11.37 -0.59
CA ALA A 274 13.97 11.56 -1.72
C ALA A 274 14.72 12.90 -1.61
N ARG A 275 15.76 13.09 -2.46
CA ARG A 275 16.60 14.30 -2.40
C ARG A 275 16.45 15.22 -3.60
N LEU A 276 17.15 15.01 -4.71
CA LEU A 276 17.02 15.90 -5.89
C LEU A 276 15.95 15.39 -6.85
N ILE A 277 16.08 14.14 -7.29
CA ILE A 277 15.14 13.47 -8.19
C ILE A 277 14.77 12.13 -7.55
N GLY A 278 13.48 11.87 -7.40
CA GLY A 278 12.97 10.63 -6.80
C GLY A 278 11.79 10.89 -5.89
N HIS A 279 11.13 9.81 -5.47
CA HIS A 279 9.88 9.88 -4.72
C HIS A 279 10.09 9.73 -3.22
N GLY A 280 9.23 10.36 -2.44
CA GLY A 280 9.10 10.02 -1.02
C GLY A 280 8.58 8.59 -0.87
N GLY A 281 9.16 7.82 0.04
CA GLY A 281 8.67 6.51 0.42
C GLY A 281 7.34 6.59 1.16
N HIS A 282 6.61 5.48 1.21
CA HIS A 282 5.28 5.46 1.81
C HIS A 282 5.32 5.33 3.33
N GLY A 283 4.29 5.84 4.00
CA GLY A 283 4.03 5.52 5.40
C GLY A 283 3.59 4.07 5.58
N GLY A 284 4.07 3.43 6.64
CA GLY A 284 3.65 2.09 7.07
C GLY A 284 2.26 2.12 7.69
N PHE A 285 1.45 1.09 7.42
CA PHE A 285 0.12 0.96 7.99
C PHE A 285 0.14 0.36 9.41
N VAL A 286 -0.95 0.56 10.15
CA VAL A 286 -1.16 0.01 11.50
C VAL A 286 -2.32 -0.96 11.53
N GLY A 287 -2.05 -2.26 11.77
CA GLY A 287 -3.07 -3.32 11.87
C GLY A 287 -4.08 -3.19 13.03
N ILE A 288 -4.90 -4.23 13.24
CA ILE A 288 -6.00 -4.22 14.22
C ILE A 288 -5.40 -4.17 15.66
N ALA A 289 -5.75 -3.14 16.45
CA ALA A 289 -5.19 -2.88 17.78
C ALA A 289 -6.04 -3.43 18.93
N GLY A 290 -5.34 -3.84 19.99
CA GLY A 290 -5.86 -3.91 21.37
C GLY A 290 -5.94 -2.52 22.04
N PRO A 291 -6.17 -2.43 23.35
CA PRO A 291 -6.39 -1.15 24.04
C PRO A 291 -5.15 -0.24 24.04
N GLY A 292 -5.17 0.80 23.22
CA GLY A 292 -4.09 1.76 22.99
C GLY A 292 -3.99 2.08 21.49
N GLY A 293 -3.86 3.35 21.13
CA GLY A 293 -3.98 3.83 19.76
C GLY A 293 -2.65 4.19 19.10
N GLY A 294 -2.45 3.83 17.82
CA GLY A 294 -1.25 4.13 17.03
C GLY A 294 -1.57 4.74 15.66
N GLU A 295 -0.89 5.83 15.31
CA GLU A 295 -1.10 6.54 14.03
C GLU A 295 -0.49 5.79 12.84
N GLY A 296 -1.11 5.93 11.66
CA GLY A 296 -0.48 5.51 10.41
C GLY A 296 0.81 6.30 10.16
N GLY A 297 1.82 5.68 9.55
CA GLY A 297 3.08 6.36 9.25
C GLY A 297 2.89 7.50 8.25
N HIS A 298 3.63 8.60 8.38
CA HIS A 298 3.60 9.67 7.38
C HIS A 298 4.32 9.26 6.10
N GLY A 299 3.86 9.77 4.95
CA GLY A 299 4.61 9.65 3.71
C GLY A 299 5.86 10.54 3.71
N GLY A 300 6.93 10.06 3.05
CA GLY A 300 8.17 10.80 2.85
C GLY A 300 8.03 11.93 1.83
N THR A 301 8.95 12.88 1.84
CA THR A 301 8.97 13.98 0.87
C THR A 301 9.60 13.57 -0.46
N GLY A 302 9.04 14.09 -1.56
CA GLY A 302 9.59 13.95 -2.90
C GLY A 302 10.83 14.80 -3.12
N GLY A 303 11.59 14.48 -4.18
CA GLY A 303 12.81 15.17 -4.52
C GLY A 303 12.59 16.65 -4.84
N TRP A 304 13.51 17.51 -4.38
CA TRP A 304 13.46 18.96 -4.51
C TRP A 304 13.27 19.44 -5.96
N LEU A 305 13.88 18.79 -6.95
CA LEU A 305 13.68 19.14 -8.35
C LEU A 305 12.45 18.41 -8.90
N TYR A 306 12.45 17.08 -8.86
CA TYR A 306 11.37 16.28 -9.41
C TYR A 306 11.06 15.10 -8.49
N GLY A 307 9.80 14.97 -8.10
CA GLY A 307 9.36 13.88 -7.25
C GLY A 307 8.08 14.20 -6.50
N ASP A 308 7.23 13.19 -6.43
CA ASP A 308 6.00 13.22 -5.65
C ASP A 308 6.28 12.87 -4.18
N GLY A 309 5.47 13.42 -3.29
CA GLY A 309 5.43 12.99 -1.90
C GLY A 309 4.88 11.57 -1.78
N GLY A 310 5.40 10.80 -0.82
CA GLY A 310 4.87 9.49 -0.49
C GLY A 310 3.49 9.63 0.17
N SER A 311 2.63 8.64 0.00
CA SER A 311 1.34 8.59 0.70
C SER A 311 1.48 8.21 2.18
N GLY A 312 0.51 8.66 2.99
CA GLY A 312 0.38 8.29 4.39
C GLY A 312 -0.17 6.88 4.59
N GLY A 313 0.28 6.22 5.66
CA GLY A 313 -0.16 4.90 6.07
C GLY A 313 -1.56 4.92 6.69
N SER A 314 -2.31 3.84 6.52
CA SER A 314 -3.65 3.66 7.08
C SER A 314 -3.62 3.26 8.56
N ALA A 315 -4.66 3.64 9.30
CA ALA A 315 -4.84 3.33 10.72
C ALA A 315 -6.20 2.66 10.97
N PHE A 316 -6.18 1.43 11.50
CA PHE A 316 -7.40 0.62 11.57
C PHE A 316 -8.14 0.66 12.91
N SER A 317 -7.62 1.37 13.92
CA SER A 317 -8.01 1.17 15.32
C SER A 317 -8.72 2.36 15.97
N ALA A 318 -9.39 2.10 17.10
CA ALA A 318 -10.40 3.02 17.61
C ALA A 318 -9.80 4.32 18.16
N GLY A 319 -10.03 5.42 17.44
CA GLY A 319 -9.54 6.76 17.79
C GLY A 319 -8.20 7.16 17.13
N ASP A 320 -7.65 6.33 16.23
CA ASP A 320 -6.33 6.56 15.63
C ASP A 320 -6.38 7.39 14.35
N SER A 321 -5.53 8.40 14.25
CA SER A 321 -5.39 9.16 13.01
C SER A 321 -4.56 8.39 12.00
N ALA A 322 -4.95 8.45 10.73
CA ALA A 322 -4.11 7.95 9.66
C ALA A 322 -2.94 8.91 9.38
N GLY A 323 -1.90 8.38 8.75
CA GLY A 323 -0.72 9.16 8.41
C GLY A 323 -1.02 10.21 7.35
N THR A 324 -0.38 11.37 7.45
CA THR A 324 -0.47 12.40 6.40
C THR A 324 0.37 12.02 5.19
N GLY A 325 -0.01 12.54 4.02
CA GLY A 325 0.83 12.49 2.84
C GLY A 325 2.09 13.36 2.96
N GLY A 326 3.11 13.00 2.20
CA GLY A 326 4.37 13.73 2.08
C GLY A 326 4.29 14.87 1.08
N ASN A 327 5.17 15.85 1.21
CA ASN A 327 5.21 16.99 0.29
C ASN A 327 6.01 16.69 -0.98
N ALA A 328 5.67 17.32 -2.10
CA ALA A 328 6.51 17.37 -3.30
C ALA A 328 7.58 18.47 -3.26
N GLY A 329 8.52 18.41 -4.22
CA GLY A 329 9.57 19.41 -4.42
C GLY A 329 9.15 20.60 -5.32
N LEU A 330 9.86 20.82 -6.42
CA LEU A 330 9.59 21.91 -7.38
C LEU A 330 8.58 21.48 -8.43
N PHE A 331 8.76 20.27 -8.96
CA PHE A 331 7.87 19.56 -9.86
C PHE A 331 7.41 18.26 -9.20
N GLY A 332 6.11 18.10 -8.98
CA GLY A 332 5.54 16.90 -8.38
C GLY A 332 4.33 17.21 -7.50
N ASN A 333 3.58 16.19 -7.11
CA ASN A 333 2.37 16.32 -6.32
C ASN A 333 2.59 15.96 -4.85
N GLY A 334 1.79 16.53 -3.98
CA GLY A 334 1.70 16.03 -2.61
C GLY A 334 1.19 14.59 -2.60
N GLY A 335 1.70 13.78 -1.69
CA GLY A 335 1.17 12.44 -1.45
C GLY A 335 -0.17 12.52 -0.75
N ASP A 336 -0.97 11.47 -0.86
CA ASP A 336 -2.29 11.43 -0.23
C ASP A 336 -2.23 11.08 1.25
N GLY A 337 -3.25 11.51 2.00
CA GLY A 337 -3.45 11.09 3.37
C GLY A 337 -3.98 9.66 3.49
N GLY A 338 -3.62 8.97 4.58
CA GLY A 338 -4.05 7.61 4.84
C GLY A 338 -5.51 7.48 5.27
N LEU A 339 -6.07 6.28 5.15
CA LEU A 339 -7.42 5.96 5.64
C LEU A 339 -7.42 5.71 7.16
N ALA A 340 -8.43 6.25 7.87
CA ALA A 340 -8.72 5.88 9.25
C ALA A 340 -10.02 5.07 9.44
N VAL A 341 -10.05 4.23 10.47
CA VAL A 341 -11.18 3.34 10.79
C VAL A 341 -11.55 3.42 12.28
N ARG A 342 -12.81 3.07 12.62
CA ARG A 342 -13.32 2.97 14.01
C ARG A 342 -13.20 4.24 14.87
N GLY A 343 -13.46 5.41 14.31
CA GLY A 343 -13.52 6.69 15.06
C GLY A 343 -12.29 7.57 14.91
N GLY A 344 -11.28 7.11 14.16
CA GLY A 344 -10.11 7.90 13.77
C GLY A 344 -10.35 8.84 12.59
N ASN A 345 -9.56 9.91 12.51
CA ASN A 345 -9.60 10.89 11.41
C ASN A 345 -8.70 10.45 10.24
N GLY A 346 -9.17 10.63 9.02
CA GLY A 346 -8.35 10.44 7.83
C GLY A 346 -7.14 11.39 7.83
N GLY A 347 -6.05 10.95 7.19
CA GLY A 347 -4.81 11.74 7.14
C GLY A 347 -4.97 12.94 6.21
N ASP A 348 -4.30 14.05 6.50
CA ASP A 348 -4.26 15.18 5.57
C ASP A 348 -3.38 14.84 4.34
N GLY A 349 -3.74 15.38 3.18
CA GLY A 349 -2.91 15.33 1.98
C GLY A 349 -1.68 16.23 2.08
N GLY A 350 -0.60 15.84 1.40
CA GLY A 350 0.65 16.58 1.32
C GLY A 350 0.56 17.78 0.37
N THR A 351 1.50 18.72 0.50
CA THR A 351 1.53 19.89 -0.39
C THR A 351 2.14 19.58 -1.76
N GLY A 352 1.59 20.21 -2.79
CA GLY A 352 2.08 20.12 -4.16
C GLY A 352 3.34 20.93 -4.41
N GLY A 353 3.96 20.68 -5.56
CA GLY A 353 5.22 21.29 -5.95
C GLY A 353 5.20 22.83 -5.95
N THR A 354 6.35 23.41 -5.62
CA THR A 354 6.52 24.87 -5.46
C THR A 354 6.60 25.66 -6.77
N LEU A 355 6.62 25.00 -7.94
CA LEU A 355 6.42 25.62 -9.24
C LEU A 355 5.25 25.00 -10.00
N PHE A 356 5.25 23.68 -10.15
CA PHE A 356 4.15 22.91 -10.72
C PHE A 356 3.85 21.71 -9.84
N GLY A 357 2.59 21.57 -9.43
CA GLY A 357 2.17 20.42 -8.65
C GLY A 357 0.89 20.64 -7.88
N ASN A 358 0.09 19.58 -7.78
CA ASN A 358 -1.16 19.59 -7.05
C ASN A 358 -0.95 19.16 -5.61
N GLY A 359 -1.81 19.66 -4.72
CA GLY A 359 -1.89 19.08 -3.38
C GLY A 359 -2.41 17.65 -3.43
N GLY A 360 -1.95 16.80 -2.51
CA GLY A 360 -2.46 15.45 -2.36
C GLY A 360 -3.85 15.44 -1.72
N ASP A 361 -4.60 14.37 -1.91
CA ASP A 361 -5.95 14.25 -1.40
C ASP A 361 -5.97 13.90 0.09
N GLY A 362 -7.02 14.33 0.77
CA GLY A 362 -7.28 13.98 2.16
C GLY A 362 -7.80 12.54 2.27
N GLY A 363 -7.26 11.80 3.23
CA GLY A 363 -7.69 10.44 3.53
C GLY A 363 -9.11 10.38 4.08
N ASN A 364 -9.80 9.27 3.82
CA ASN A 364 -11.16 9.06 4.30
C ASN A 364 -11.21 8.56 5.75
N SER A 365 -12.40 8.63 6.36
CA SER A 365 -12.74 7.90 7.59
C SER A 365 -13.91 6.95 7.35
N SER A 366 -13.88 5.76 7.93
CA SER A 366 -14.96 4.77 7.73
C SER A 366 -16.06 4.79 8.79
N ALA A 367 -15.76 5.15 10.04
CA ALA A 367 -16.75 5.22 11.13
C ALA A 367 -16.43 6.35 12.12
N ASN A 368 -17.43 7.15 12.50
CA ASN A 368 -17.45 8.25 13.48
C ASN A 368 -16.39 9.39 13.34
N GLY A 369 -15.27 9.19 12.64
CA GLY A 369 -14.17 10.15 12.51
C GLY A 369 -14.30 11.06 11.29
N ALA A 370 -13.59 12.19 11.31
CA ALA A 370 -13.60 13.17 10.24
C ALA A 370 -12.67 12.79 9.08
N GLY A 371 -13.06 13.11 7.85
CA GLY A 371 -12.15 13.01 6.72
C GLY A 371 -10.97 13.98 6.85
N GLY A 372 -9.82 13.60 6.31
CA GLY A 372 -8.61 14.43 6.25
C GLY A 372 -8.78 15.58 5.26
N ASN A 373 -8.05 16.68 5.47
CA ASN A 373 -8.09 17.81 4.54
C ASN A 373 -7.24 17.51 3.31
N GLY A 374 -7.63 18.05 2.17
CA GLY A 374 -6.80 18.07 0.98
C GLY A 374 -5.58 18.98 1.16
N GLY A 375 -4.46 18.56 0.60
CA GLY A 375 -3.22 19.32 0.58
C GLY A 375 -3.29 20.56 -0.30
N ALA A 376 -2.51 21.58 0.01
CA ALA A 376 -2.45 22.79 -0.81
C ALA A 376 -1.47 22.63 -1.98
N ALA A 377 -1.83 23.15 -3.16
CA ALA A 377 -0.83 23.52 -4.15
C ALA A 377 -0.23 24.87 -3.75
N VAL A 378 1.08 24.92 -3.48
CA VAL A 378 1.74 26.13 -2.97
C VAL A 378 2.53 26.89 -4.05
N GLY A 379 2.68 26.29 -5.23
CA GLY A 379 3.50 26.79 -6.33
C GLY A 379 2.85 27.83 -7.23
N LEU A 380 3.30 27.91 -8.49
CA LEU A 380 2.76 28.85 -9.48
C LEU A 380 1.50 28.29 -10.16
N ILE A 381 1.54 26.99 -10.49
CA ILE A 381 0.48 26.27 -11.20
C ILE A 381 0.17 24.97 -10.46
N GLY A 382 -1.10 24.76 -10.13
CA GLY A 382 -1.58 23.51 -9.51
C GLY A 382 -2.89 23.70 -8.72
N ASP A 383 -3.65 22.63 -8.62
CA ASP A 383 -4.92 22.58 -7.91
C ASP A 383 -4.73 22.09 -6.47
N GLY A 384 -5.60 22.55 -5.57
CA GLY A 384 -5.67 22.00 -4.22
C GLY A 384 -6.27 20.60 -4.23
N GLY A 385 -5.78 19.74 -3.33
CA GLY A 385 -6.30 18.39 -3.15
C GLY A 385 -7.73 18.38 -2.60
N VAL A 386 -8.46 17.31 -2.85
CA VAL A 386 -9.83 17.11 -2.36
C VAL A 386 -9.81 16.73 -0.88
N GLY A 387 -10.82 17.17 -0.13
CA GLY A 387 -11.00 16.74 1.27
C GLY A 387 -11.63 15.34 1.35
N GLY A 388 -11.15 14.52 2.28
CA GLY A 388 -11.66 13.17 2.49
C GLY A 388 -13.07 13.13 3.06
N THR A 389 -13.78 12.01 2.87
CA THR A 389 -15.13 11.81 3.40
C THR A 389 -15.13 11.46 4.88
N GLY A 390 -16.10 11.99 5.64
CA GLY A 390 -16.33 11.65 7.04
C GLY A 390 -16.98 10.26 7.22
N GLY A 391 -16.66 9.59 8.33
CA GLY A 391 -17.11 8.23 8.60
C GLY A 391 -18.58 8.12 9.05
N VAL A 392 -19.20 6.96 8.83
CA VAL A 392 -20.59 6.71 9.25
C VAL A 392 -20.72 6.67 10.77
N GLY A 393 -21.79 7.27 11.29
CA GLY A 393 -22.11 7.21 12.72
C GLY A 393 -22.71 5.86 13.09
N VAL A 394 -21.99 5.07 13.90
CA VAL A 394 -22.41 3.74 14.37
C VAL A 394 -22.80 3.78 15.84
N GLY A 395 -23.73 2.93 16.30
CA GLY A 395 -24.08 2.84 17.73
C GLY A 395 -24.78 4.07 18.32
N GLY A 396 -25.39 4.92 17.49
CA GLY A 396 -26.08 6.14 17.91
C GLY A 396 -25.19 7.39 17.98
N PHE A 397 -23.92 7.29 17.60
CA PHE A 397 -23.03 8.44 17.42
C PHE A 397 -23.36 9.20 16.13
N ALA A 398 -23.01 10.49 16.09
CA ALA A 398 -23.13 11.31 14.89
C ALA A 398 -22.19 10.81 13.79
N GLY A 399 -22.52 11.12 12.54
CA GLY A 399 -21.59 10.93 11.44
C GLY A 399 -20.40 11.87 11.55
N GLY A 400 -19.24 11.44 11.06
CA GLY A 400 -18.03 12.24 11.00
C GLY A 400 -18.14 13.35 9.95
N THR A 401 -17.44 14.46 10.16
CA THR A 401 -17.43 15.59 9.21
C THR A 401 -16.57 15.28 7.99
N GLY A 402 -16.93 15.82 6.83
CA GLY A 402 -16.04 15.81 5.67
C GLY A 402 -14.81 16.70 5.89
N GLY A 403 -13.68 16.34 5.29
CA GLY A 403 -12.45 17.12 5.28
C GLY A 403 -12.57 18.32 4.33
N ASN A 404 -11.83 19.39 4.61
CA ASN A 404 -11.83 20.56 3.72
C ASN A 404 -10.97 20.30 2.49
N GLY A 405 -11.33 20.91 1.36
CA GLY A 405 -10.47 20.95 0.18
C GLY A 405 -9.27 21.86 0.37
N GLY A 406 -8.15 21.50 -0.24
CA GLY A 406 -6.91 22.27 -0.26
C GLY A 406 -7.01 23.51 -1.14
N SER A 407 -6.17 24.52 -0.88
CA SER A 407 -6.10 25.70 -1.75
C SER A 407 -5.34 25.41 -3.04
N GLY A 408 -5.78 26.02 -4.14
CA GLY A 408 -5.02 26.09 -5.38
C GLY A 408 -3.74 26.93 -5.24
N ALA A 409 -2.89 26.83 -6.25
CA ALA A 409 -1.60 27.51 -6.36
C ALA A 409 -1.72 29.04 -6.34
N GLN A 410 -0.59 29.75 -6.44
CA GLN A 410 -0.61 31.21 -6.34
C GLN A 410 -1.16 31.90 -7.59
N PHE A 411 -0.92 31.36 -8.79
CA PHE A 411 -1.23 32.04 -10.04
C PHE A 411 -2.33 31.34 -10.85
N PHE A 412 -2.15 30.06 -11.23
CA PHE A 412 -3.21 29.25 -11.85
C PHE A 412 -3.52 28.03 -11.02
N GLY A 413 -4.80 27.81 -10.70
CA GLY A 413 -5.21 26.64 -9.92
C GLY A 413 -6.57 26.81 -9.26
N ASN A 414 -7.34 25.73 -9.26
CA ASN A 414 -8.61 25.65 -8.57
C ASN A 414 -8.40 25.24 -7.11
N GLY A 415 -9.33 25.64 -6.25
CA GLY A 415 -9.43 25.06 -4.91
C GLY A 415 -10.01 23.65 -4.98
N GLY A 416 -9.53 22.76 -4.12
CA GLY A 416 -10.05 21.40 -4.02
C GLY A 416 -11.47 21.37 -3.46
N ALA A 417 -12.26 20.36 -3.81
CA ALA A 417 -13.60 20.18 -3.25
C ALA A 417 -13.53 19.74 -1.78
N GLY A 418 -14.53 20.12 -1.00
CA GLY A 418 -14.72 19.60 0.36
C GLY A 418 -15.34 18.19 0.34
N GLY A 419 -14.91 17.34 1.26
CA GLY A 419 -15.42 15.98 1.41
C GLY A 419 -16.86 15.94 1.95
N ALA A 420 -17.58 14.87 1.64
CA ALA A 420 -18.92 14.66 2.19
C ALA A 420 -18.88 14.29 3.69
N GLY A 421 -19.91 14.69 4.43
CA GLY A 421 -20.15 14.23 5.80
C GLY A 421 -20.69 12.79 5.83
N GLY A 422 -20.36 12.05 6.89
CA GLY A 422 -20.82 10.68 7.09
C GLY A 422 -22.30 10.61 7.51
N SER A 423 -23.02 9.61 7.02
CA SER A 423 -24.43 9.39 7.41
C SER A 423 -24.53 8.70 8.78
N SER A 424 -25.66 8.84 9.49
CA SER A 424 -25.89 8.10 10.75
C SER A 424 -27.38 7.91 11.07
N ALA A 425 -27.68 7.04 12.05
CA ALA A 425 -29.02 6.96 12.65
C ALA A 425 -29.32 8.15 13.60
N GLY A 426 -28.30 8.90 14.00
CA GLY A 426 -28.38 10.15 14.78
C GLY A 426 -28.24 11.38 13.88
N ALA A 427 -27.50 12.41 14.31
CA ALA A 427 -27.16 13.54 13.44
C ALA A 427 -26.17 13.11 12.35
N GLY A 428 -26.40 13.50 11.10
CA GLY A 428 -25.41 13.31 10.04
C GLY A 428 -24.17 14.18 10.28
N GLY A 429 -23.05 13.83 9.66
CA GLY A 429 -21.85 14.68 9.66
C GLY A 429 -22.03 15.90 8.76
N THR A 430 -21.37 17.01 9.08
CA THR A 430 -21.36 18.18 8.19
C THR A 430 -20.46 17.93 6.98
N GLY A 431 -20.79 18.54 5.84
CA GLY A 431 -19.86 18.55 4.70
C GLY A 431 -18.63 19.40 4.96
N GLY A 432 -17.50 19.06 4.35
CA GLY A 432 -16.27 19.83 4.39
C GLY A 432 -16.33 21.06 3.49
N ASN A 433 -15.59 22.12 3.81
CA ASN A 433 -15.55 23.32 2.97
C ASN A 433 -14.69 23.09 1.73
N GLY A 434 -15.01 23.75 0.63
CA GLY A 434 -14.14 23.81 -0.54
C GLY A 434 -12.95 24.74 -0.32
N GLY A 435 -11.85 24.45 -1.01
CA GLY A 435 -10.62 25.21 -0.96
C GLY A 435 -10.68 26.51 -1.77
N ASN A 436 -9.84 27.47 -1.41
CA ASN A 436 -9.74 28.72 -2.18
C ASN A 436 -8.93 28.54 -3.46
N ALA A 437 -9.27 29.30 -4.49
CA ALA A 437 -8.55 29.31 -5.76
C ALA A 437 -7.26 30.13 -5.74
N ALA A 438 -6.49 29.97 -6.81
CA ALA A 438 -5.41 30.84 -7.21
C ALA A 438 -5.89 32.24 -7.63
N LEU A 439 -4.96 33.08 -8.10
CA LEU A 439 -5.32 34.37 -8.72
C LEU A 439 -6.27 34.17 -9.92
N PHE A 440 -6.00 33.15 -10.74
CA PHE A 440 -6.82 32.67 -11.84
C PHE A 440 -7.26 31.22 -11.56
N GLY A 441 -8.54 31.02 -11.25
CA GLY A 441 -9.11 29.71 -10.95
C GLY A 441 -10.39 29.80 -10.13
N ASN A 442 -11.09 28.68 -10.03
CA ASN A 442 -12.35 28.57 -9.30
C ASN A 442 -12.14 28.11 -7.86
N GLY A 443 -12.96 28.60 -6.94
CA GLY A 443 -13.04 28.05 -5.60
C GLY A 443 -13.66 26.65 -5.63
N GLY A 444 -13.20 25.77 -4.75
CA GLY A 444 -13.71 24.41 -4.67
C GLY A 444 -15.14 24.38 -4.12
N ASN A 445 -15.93 23.41 -4.54
CA ASN A 445 -17.29 23.23 -4.02
C ASN A 445 -17.26 22.67 -2.59
N GLY A 446 -18.24 23.04 -1.78
CA GLY A 446 -18.45 22.46 -0.46
C GLY A 446 -19.06 21.06 -0.55
N GLY A 447 -18.69 20.19 0.39
CA GLY A 447 -19.19 18.82 0.47
C GLY A 447 -20.64 18.75 0.97
N ALA A 448 -21.36 17.71 0.60
CA ALA A 448 -22.71 17.45 1.12
C ALA A 448 -22.69 17.06 2.60
N ALA A 449 -23.75 17.39 3.34
CA ALA A 449 -23.98 16.81 4.65
C ALA A 449 -24.32 15.31 4.57
N GLY A 450 -23.94 14.56 5.59
CA GLY A 450 -24.43 13.20 5.78
C GLY A 450 -25.89 13.18 6.19
N VAL A 451 -26.60 12.10 5.86
CA VAL A 451 -28.02 11.96 6.20
C VAL A 451 -28.18 11.50 7.64
N GLY A 452 -29.07 12.15 8.39
CA GLY A 452 -29.41 11.75 9.76
C GLY A 452 -30.83 12.09 10.18
N THR A 453 -31.15 11.81 11.44
CA THR A 453 -32.41 12.16 12.11
C THR A 453 -32.43 13.59 12.65
N ALA A 454 -31.30 14.30 12.60
CA ALA A 454 -31.15 15.70 13.01
C ALA A 454 -30.47 16.50 11.90
N ALA A 455 -30.85 17.78 11.79
CA ALA A 455 -30.38 18.72 10.78
C ALA A 455 -28.86 18.83 10.74
N SER A 456 -28.28 18.61 9.55
CA SER A 456 -26.86 18.73 9.29
C SER A 456 -26.58 19.61 8.09
N THR A 457 -25.57 20.49 8.23
CA THR A 457 -25.25 21.51 7.22
C THR A 457 -24.29 20.99 6.17
N GLY A 458 -24.52 21.37 4.91
CA GLY A 458 -23.50 21.21 3.87
C GLY A 458 -22.30 22.13 4.12
N GLY A 459 -21.15 21.80 3.52
CA GLY A 459 -19.94 22.60 3.61
C GLY A 459 -20.01 23.86 2.75
N ASN A 460 -19.25 24.89 3.10
CA ASN A 460 -19.21 26.12 2.30
C ASN A 460 -18.35 25.95 1.05
N GLY A 461 -18.67 26.67 -0.02
CA GLY A 461 -17.80 26.77 -1.18
C GLY A 461 -16.58 27.67 -0.92
N GLY A 462 -15.47 27.37 -1.58
CA GLY A 462 -14.24 28.15 -1.51
C GLY A 462 -14.30 29.41 -2.37
N ASN A 463 -13.45 30.40 -2.07
CA ASN A 463 -13.45 31.67 -2.78
C ASN A 463 -12.52 31.65 -4.00
N ALA A 464 -12.91 32.34 -5.07
CA ALA A 464 -11.99 32.79 -6.11
C ALA A 464 -11.33 34.12 -5.72
N ARG A 465 -10.19 34.47 -6.35
CA ARG A 465 -9.43 35.70 -6.03
C ARG A 465 -9.64 36.84 -7.02
N LEU A 466 -9.00 36.80 -8.19
CA LEU A 466 -9.09 37.88 -9.19
C LEU A 466 -10.01 37.51 -10.35
N ILE A 467 -9.78 36.34 -10.96
CA ILE A 467 -10.59 35.80 -12.05
C ILE A 467 -10.98 34.36 -11.72
N GLY A 468 -12.28 34.05 -11.81
CA GLY A 468 -12.87 32.75 -11.55
C GLY A 468 -14.05 32.83 -10.60
N ASP A 469 -14.72 31.70 -10.40
CA ASP A 469 -16.01 31.62 -9.72
C ASP A 469 -15.80 31.11 -8.30
N GLY A 470 -16.60 31.58 -7.35
CA GLY A 470 -16.66 30.95 -6.04
C GLY A 470 -17.28 29.55 -6.16
N GLY A 471 -16.82 28.62 -5.34
CA GLY A 471 -17.40 27.29 -5.30
C GLY A 471 -18.83 27.34 -4.77
N THR A 472 -19.66 26.37 -5.19
CA THR A 472 -21.01 26.25 -4.64
C THR A 472 -20.97 25.68 -3.23
N GLY A 473 -21.88 26.11 -2.37
CA GLY A 473 -22.11 25.45 -1.08
C GLY A 473 -22.67 24.05 -1.28
N GLY A 474 -22.26 23.11 -0.44
CA GLY A 474 -22.75 21.74 -0.48
C GLY A 474 -24.19 21.66 0.05
N PRO A 475 -24.98 20.69 -0.42
CA PRO A 475 -26.34 20.49 0.07
C PRO A 475 -26.35 20.04 1.53
N GLY A 476 -27.31 20.53 2.31
CA GLY A 476 -27.65 19.98 3.63
C GLY A 476 -28.45 18.69 3.50
N ASP A 477 -28.68 18.02 4.63
CA ASP A 477 -29.62 16.90 4.66
C ASP A 477 -31.07 17.40 4.57
N SER A 478 -32.07 16.51 4.66
CA SER A 478 -33.49 16.92 4.49
C SER A 478 -34.00 17.87 5.59
N LEU A 479 -33.22 18.09 6.65
CA LEU A 479 -33.57 18.90 7.82
C LEU A 479 -32.63 20.11 7.99
N GLY A 480 -31.44 20.09 7.38
CA GLY A 480 -30.40 21.08 7.52
C GLY A 480 -30.21 21.99 6.28
N PRO A 481 -29.69 23.21 6.49
CA PRO A 481 -29.42 24.14 5.39
C PRO A 481 -28.22 23.70 4.54
N ALA A 482 -28.22 24.12 3.27
CA ALA A 482 -27.05 24.08 2.42
C ALA A 482 -25.95 25.02 2.94
N GLY A 483 -24.70 24.72 2.60
CA GLY A 483 -23.57 25.61 2.84
C GLY A 483 -23.65 26.89 2.02
N THR A 484 -22.88 27.90 2.39
CA THR A 484 -22.83 29.17 1.63
C THR A 484 -21.93 29.03 0.41
N ASN A 485 -22.32 29.63 -0.72
CA ASN A 485 -21.44 29.77 -1.87
C ASN A 485 -20.21 30.63 -1.52
N GLY A 486 -19.08 30.30 -2.12
CA GLY A 486 -17.87 31.12 -2.05
C GLY A 486 -18.01 32.40 -2.87
N ALA A 487 -17.19 33.39 -2.55
CA ALA A 487 -17.14 34.64 -3.31
C ALA A 487 -16.47 34.42 -4.67
N GLY A 488 -17.06 34.99 -5.72
CA GLY A 488 -16.43 35.08 -7.05
C GLY A 488 -15.28 36.10 -7.09
N GLY A 489 -14.46 36.00 -8.13
CA GLY A 489 -13.29 36.86 -8.32
C GLY A 489 -13.65 38.35 -8.45
N ALA A 490 -12.80 39.21 -7.89
CA ALA A 490 -13.07 40.65 -7.76
C ALA A 490 -13.24 41.41 -9.09
N LEU A 491 -12.82 40.84 -10.24
CA LEU A 491 -12.89 41.51 -11.55
C LEU A 491 -14.27 41.36 -12.23
N PHE A 492 -15.05 40.34 -11.88
CA PHE A 492 -16.31 40.01 -12.58
C PHE A 492 -17.56 39.95 -11.65
N GLY A 493 -17.47 40.41 -10.41
CA GLY A 493 -18.59 40.44 -9.45
C GLY A 493 -19.68 41.50 -9.72
N ASP A 494 -20.80 41.04 -10.28
CA ASP A 494 -22.21 41.54 -10.40
C ASP A 494 -22.52 43.01 -10.81
N PRO A 495 -23.29 43.21 -11.91
CA PRO A 495 -24.62 43.85 -11.77
C PRO A 495 -25.67 43.33 -12.79
N LEU A 496 -26.57 42.40 -12.44
CA LEU A 496 -27.39 41.70 -13.45
C LEU A 496 -28.90 41.56 -13.18
N ASP A 497 -29.67 42.53 -13.67
CA ASP A 497 -31.08 42.33 -14.06
C ASP A 497 -31.37 42.80 -15.50
N LEU A 498 -30.72 43.87 -15.98
CA LEU A 498 -30.99 44.45 -17.30
C LEU A 498 -30.41 43.64 -18.49
N VAL A 499 -29.37 42.84 -18.24
CA VAL A 499 -28.61 42.09 -19.27
C VAL A 499 -29.24 40.73 -19.59
N ASN A 500 -29.99 40.14 -18.65
CA ASN A 500 -30.52 38.78 -18.78
C ASN A 500 -31.89 38.71 -19.49
N ALA A 501 -32.68 39.79 -19.45
CA ALA A 501 -34.04 39.81 -19.97
C ALA A 501 -34.19 39.41 -21.46
N PRO A 502 -33.32 39.86 -22.39
CA PRO A 502 -33.43 39.48 -23.81
C PRO A 502 -33.17 37.98 -24.03
N THR A 503 -32.19 37.42 -23.31
CA THR A 503 -31.71 36.05 -23.45
C THR A 503 -32.66 35.06 -22.78
N GLN A 504 -33.18 35.42 -21.59
CA GLN A 504 -34.20 34.65 -20.88
C GLN A 504 -35.49 34.52 -21.71
N ALA A 505 -35.91 35.59 -22.39
CA ALA A 505 -37.09 35.59 -23.24
C ALA A 505 -36.91 34.82 -24.56
N LEU A 506 -35.69 34.81 -25.12
CA LEU A 506 -35.41 34.19 -26.41
C LEU A 506 -35.03 32.70 -26.30
N LEU A 507 -34.27 32.33 -25.26
CA LEU A 507 -33.66 31.00 -25.11
C LEU A 507 -34.11 30.28 -23.84
N GLY A 508 -34.96 30.91 -23.01
CA GLY A 508 -35.42 30.33 -21.74
C GLY A 508 -34.34 30.18 -20.66
N ARG A 509 -33.15 30.74 -20.91
CA ARG A 509 -31.98 30.67 -20.02
C ARG A 509 -31.34 32.06 -19.87
N PRO A 510 -30.83 32.42 -18.69
CA PRO A 510 -30.15 33.69 -18.52
C PRO A 510 -28.84 33.68 -19.31
N LEU A 511 -28.31 34.86 -19.64
CA LEU A 511 -26.98 34.94 -20.22
C LEU A 511 -25.92 34.71 -19.14
N ILE A 512 -26.15 35.32 -17.96
CA ILE A 512 -25.29 35.23 -16.79
C ILE A 512 -26.15 34.96 -15.55
N GLY A 513 -25.80 33.96 -14.75
CA GLY A 513 -26.46 33.65 -13.48
C GLY A 513 -26.53 32.15 -13.21
N ASP A 514 -26.49 31.78 -11.93
CA ASP A 514 -26.51 30.37 -11.54
C ASP A 514 -27.88 29.72 -11.78
N GLY A 515 -27.86 28.41 -11.99
CA GLY A 515 -29.05 27.58 -12.08
C GLY A 515 -29.75 27.51 -10.72
N VAL A 516 -31.07 27.48 -10.75
CA VAL A 516 -31.87 27.36 -9.53
C VAL A 516 -31.77 25.94 -8.99
N ASP A 517 -31.50 25.79 -7.70
CA ASP A 517 -31.52 24.49 -7.03
C ASP A 517 -32.90 23.82 -7.16
N GLY A 518 -32.88 22.52 -7.41
CA GLY A 518 -34.07 21.70 -7.54
C GLY A 518 -34.81 21.57 -6.21
N ALA A 519 -36.13 21.76 -6.25
CA ALA A 519 -37.00 21.32 -5.15
C ALA A 519 -36.90 19.79 -4.98
N PRO A 520 -37.28 19.22 -3.82
CA PRO A 520 -37.19 17.78 -3.60
C PRO A 520 -37.75 16.95 -4.77
N GLY A 521 -36.95 16.01 -5.28
CA GLY A 521 -37.29 15.17 -6.43
C GLY A 521 -37.31 15.87 -7.80
N GLN A 522 -36.77 17.09 -7.91
CA GLN A 522 -36.64 17.83 -9.17
C GLN A 522 -35.16 18.11 -9.52
N PRO A 523 -34.78 18.07 -10.80
CA PRO A 523 -33.42 18.36 -11.22
C PRO A 523 -33.06 19.83 -10.99
N GLY A 524 -31.77 20.09 -10.80
CA GLY A 524 -31.24 21.44 -10.75
C GLY A 524 -31.39 22.15 -12.10
N GLY A 525 -31.68 23.44 -12.06
CA GLY A 525 -31.74 24.29 -13.24
C GLY A 525 -30.37 24.42 -13.90
N ALA A 526 -30.33 24.54 -15.22
CA ALA A 526 -29.09 24.83 -15.92
C ALA A 526 -28.62 26.26 -15.61
N GLY A 527 -27.30 26.44 -15.49
CA GLY A 527 -26.68 27.77 -15.37
C GLY A 527 -26.89 28.64 -16.61
N GLY A 528 -26.58 29.92 -16.49
CA GLY A 528 -26.60 30.90 -17.56
C GLY A 528 -25.72 30.47 -18.75
N LEU A 529 -26.07 30.90 -19.96
CA LEU A 529 -25.43 30.42 -21.19
C LEU A 529 -23.94 30.77 -21.29
N LEU A 530 -23.55 31.94 -20.79
CA LEU A 530 -22.17 32.42 -20.84
C LEU A 530 -21.44 32.19 -19.51
N TYR A 531 -22.08 32.52 -18.40
CA TYR A 531 -21.51 32.39 -17.07
C TYR A 531 -22.59 31.95 -16.08
N GLY A 532 -22.31 30.95 -15.26
CA GLY A 532 -23.20 30.51 -14.19
C GLY A 532 -23.08 29.02 -13.90
N ASN A 533 -23.03 28.71 -12.62
CA ASN A 533 -23.03 27.35 -12.12
C ASN A 533 -24.38 26.67 -12.42
N GLY A 534 -24.40 25.36 -12.55
CA GLY A 534 -25.63 24.59 -12.51
C GLY A 534 -26.23 24.57 -11.11
N GLY A 535 -27.56 24.57 -11.00
CA GLY A 535 -28.24 24.41 -9.73
C GLY A 535 -28.09 22.99 -9.19
N ASN A 536 -28.09 22.82 -7.88
CA ASN A 536 -28.06 21.50 -7.25
C ASN A 536 -29.35 20.73 -7.55
N GLY A 537 -29.26 19.42 -7.66
CA GLY A 537 -30.42 18.53 -7.77
C GLY A 537 -31.15 18.42 -6.44
N GLY A 538 -32.48 18.37 -6.49
CA GLY A 538 -33.28 18.23 -5.29
C GLY A 538 -33.16 16.84 -4.66
N ASN A 539 -33.09 16.82 -3.32
CA ASN A 539 -33.11 15.58 -2.53
C ASN A 539 -34.40 14.80 -2.80
N GLY A 540 -34.31 13.48 -2.93
CA GLY A 540 -35.45 12.60 -3.10
C GLY A 540 -36.32 12.55 -1.84
N LEU A 541 -37.63 12.68 -2.01
CA LEU A 541 -38.60 12.34 -0.95
C LEU A 541 -38.72 10.82 -0.81
N ALA A 542 -39.43 10.35 0.22
CA ALA A 542 -39.69 8.93 0.38
C ALA A 542 -40.29 8.32 -0.92
N GLY A 543 -39.64 7.29 -1.47
CA GLY A 543 -40.04 6.67 -2.73
C GLY A 543 -39.59 7.39 -4.01
N GLN A 544 -38.74 8.43 -3.93
CA GLN A 544 -38.14 9.12 -5.08
C GLN A 544 -36.60 9.10 -5.05
N PRO A 545 -35.93 8.91 -6.19
CA PRO A 545 -34.48 9.06 -6.27
C PRO A 545 -34.07 10.53 -6.12
N GLY A 546 -32.79 10.74 -5.82
CA GLY A 546 -32.17 12.04 -5.90
C GLY A 546 -32.15 12.52 -7.35
N SER A 547 -32.37 13.81 -7.55
CA SER A 547 -32.41 14.37 -8.90
C SER A 547 -31.05 14.85 -9.36
N ALA A 548 -30.83 14.87 -10.67
CA ALA A 548 -29.55 15.31 -11.23
C ALA A 548 -29.30 16.80 -10.96
N GLY A 549 -28.04 17.16 -10.78
CA GLY A 549 -27.59 18.54 -10.80
C GLY A 549 -27.72 19.16 -12.20
N GLY A 550 -27.89 20.47 -12.25
CA GLY A 550 -27.96 21.25 -13.47
C GLY A 550 -26.61 21.34 -14.17
N ALA A 551 -26.62 21.39 -15.50
CA ALA A 551 -25.41 21.68 -16.27
C ALA A 551 -25.07 23.17 -16.24
N ALA A 552 -23.79 23.50 -16.23
CA ALA A 552 -23.32 24.86 -16.41
C ALA A 552 -23.41 25.35 -17.87
N GLY A 553 -23.06 26.62 -18.08
CA GLY A 553 -22.97 27.27 -19.39
C GLY A 553 -21.63 27.10 -20.09
N LEU A 554 -21.13 28.17 -20.69
CA LEU A 554 -19.76 28.22 -21.22
C LEU A 554 -18.72 28.25 -20.09
N ILE A 555 -18.98 29.03 -19.04
CA ILE A 555 -18.18 29.14 -17.83
C ILE A 555 -19.07 28.86 -16.61
N GLY A 556 -18.65 27.97 -15.72
CA GLY A 556 -19.35 27.65 -14.46
C GLY A 556 -19.28 26.16 -14.11
N ASN A 557 -19.41 25.84 -12.83
CA ASN A 557 -19.38 24.48 -12.32
C ASN A 557 -20.75 23.79 -12.47
N GLY A 558 -20.78 22.49 -12.70
CA GLY A 558 -22.01 21.70 -12.66
C GLY A 558 -22.59 21.63 -11.25
N GLY A 559 -23.91 21.61 -11.13
CA GLY A 559 -24.57 21.50 -9.84
C GLY A 559 -24.42 20.11 -9.22
N ALA A 560 -24.41 19.98 -7.90
CA ALA A 560 -24.37 18.68 -7.24
C ALA A 560 -25.65 17.88 -7.49
N GLY A 561 -25.58 16.55 -7.48
CA GLY A 561 -26.73 15.67 -7.49
C GLY A 561 -27.42 15.63 -6.14
N GLY A 562 -28.76 15.50 -6.14
CA GLY A 562 -29.55 15.40 -4.92
C GLY A 562 -29.39 14.05 -4.23
N VAL A 563 -29.57 14.02 -2.91
CA VAL A 563 -29.53 12.78 -2.12
C VAL A 563 -30.72 11.87 -2.46
N GLY A 564 -30.53 10.56 -2.51
CA GLY A 564 -31.58 9.57 -2.72
C GLY A 564 -32.61 9.55 -1.58
N GLY A 565 -33.89 9.42 -1.93
CA GLY A 565 -34.95 9.35 -0.93
C GLY A 565 -34.98 8.02 -0.17
N PRO A 566 -35.50 8.00 1.07
CA PRO A 566 -35.67 6.77 1.83
C PRO A 566 -36.75 5.87 1.20
N GLY A 567 -36.61 4.55 1.33
CA GLY A 567 -37.57 3.60 0.79
C GLY A 567 -37.39 2.18 1.33
N ALA A 568 -38.31 1.27 0.97
CA ALA A 568 -38.16 -0.15 1.31
C ALA A 568 -36.82 -0.69 0.78
N THR A 569 -36.46 -0.33 -0.45
CA THR A 569 -35.09 -0.24 -0.92
C THR A 569 -34.71 1.24 -1.01
N GLY A 570 -33.50 1.59 -0.59
CA GLY A 570 -32.99 2.94 -0.77
C GLY A 570 -32.92 3.29 -2.24
N LEU A 571 -33.24 4.54 -2.59
CA LEU A 571 -33.24 4.99 -3.98
C LEU A 571 -31.94 5.68 -4.34
N ALA A 572 -31.57 5.66 -5.62
CA ALA A 572 -30.29 6.18 -6.06
C ALA A 572 -30.14 7.68 -5.78
N GLY A 573 -28.91 8.11 -5.50
CA GLY A 573 -28.55 9.52 -5.54
C GLY A 573 -28.57 10.06 -6.97
N GLY A 574 -28.77 11.37 -7.10
CA GLY A 574 -28.78 12.05 -8.39
C GLY A 574 -27.37 12.18 -8.96
N ALA A 575 -27.24 12.17 -10.29
CA ALA A 575 -25.96 12.46 -10.92
C ALA A 575 -25.57 13.93 -10.75
N GLY A 576 -24.28 14.21 -10.63
CA GLY A 576 -23.76 15.56 -10.73
C GLY A 576 -23.97 16.16 -12.12
N GLY A 577 -24.20 17.46 -12.18
CA GLY A 577 -24.34 18.22 -13.41
C GLY A 577 -23.01 18.37 -14.13
N SER A 578 -23.04 18.54 -15.45
CA SER A 578 -21.81 18.75 -16.22
C SER A 578 -21.26 20.18 -16.04
N GLY A 579 -19.95 20.30 -15.93
CA GLY A 579 -19.24 21.58 -15.92
C GLY A 579 -19.32 22.34 -17.25
N GLY A 580 -18.86 23.58 -17.26
CA GLY A 580 -18.95 24.47 -18.41
C GLY A 580 -18.12 24.01 -19.61
N TRP A 581 -18.52 24.42 -20.82
CA TRP A 581 -17.86 24.03 -22.07
C TRP A 581 -16.45 24.62 -22.27
N PHE A 582 -16.13 25.71 -21.59
CA PHE A 582 -14.81 26.34 -21.63
C PHE A 582 -14.10 26.18 -20.29
N PHE A 583 -14.72 26.62 -19.19
CA PHE A 583 -14.24 26.43 -17.82
C PHE A 583 -15.36 25.93 -16.92
N GLY A 584 -15.10 24.90 -16.12
CA GLY A 584 -16.03 24.49 -15.07
C GLY A 584 -15.89 23.04 -14.65
N ASP A 585 -15.93 22.82 -13.35
CA ASP A 585 -15.86 21.49 -12.76
C ASP A 585 -17.22 20.77 -12.91
N GLY A 586 -17.21 19.45 -12.94
CA GLY A 586 -18.40 18.64 -12.81
C GLY A 586 -18.95 18.70 -11.38
N GLY A 587 -20.27 18.64 -11.24
CA GLY A 587 -20.91 18.59 -9.93
C GLY A 587 -20.70 17.25 -9.25
N ALA A 588 -20.68 17.21 -7.92
CA ALA A 588 -20.62 15.96 -7.17
C ALA A 588 -21.90 15.13 -7.37
N GLY A 589 -21.80 13.80 -7.33
CA GLY A 589 -22.92 12.89 -7.29
C GLY A 589 -23.60 12.89 -5.92
N GLY A 590 -24.92 12.72 -5.91
CA GLY A 590 -25.70 12.65 -4.68
C GLY A 590 -25.51 11.33 -3.95
N VAL A 591 -25.59 11.36 -2.62
CA VAL A 591 -25.54 10.14 -1.79
C VAL A 591 -26.79 9.29 -2.03
N GLY A 592 -26.66 7.95 -2.01
CA GLY A 592 -27.80 7.04 -2.08
C GLY A 592 -28.75 7.15 -0.87
N GLY A 593 -30.01 6.79 -1.06
CA GLY A 593 -31.04 6.87 -0.02
C GLY A 593 -31.01 5.72 0.99
N LEU A 594 -31.65 5.92 2.14
CA LEU A 594 -31.80 4.92 3.21
C LEU A 594 -32.75 3.79 2.79
N GLY A 595 -32.30 2.53 2.90
CA GLY A 595 -33.11 1.33 2.74
C GLY A 595 -33.67 0.82 4.07
N THR A 596 -34.99 0.80 4.25
CA THR A 596 -35.63 0.42 5.52
C THR A 596 -36.01 -1.06 5.62
N ALA A 597 -36.06 -1.78 4.49
CA ALA A 597 -36.42 -3.20 4.45
C ALA A 597 -35.64 -4.02 3.40
N GLY A 598 -34.62 -3.41 2.79
CA GLY A 598 -33.89 -3.92 1.62
C GLY A 598 -32.60 -3.12 1.39
N PRO A 599 -31.91 -3.31 0.25
CA PRO A 599 -30.64 -2.66 -0.03
C PRO A 599 -30.69 -1.14 0.08
N ALA A 600 -29.56 -0.53 0.42
CA ALA A 600 -29.33 0.90 0.34
C ALA A 600 -29.49 1.44 -1.09
N GLY A 601 -29.56 2.75 -1.25
CA GLY A 601 -29.50 3.40 -2.56
C GLY A 601 -28.07 3.43 -3.12
N VAL A 602 -27.93 3.26 -4.44
CA VAL A 602 -26.66 3.47 -5.14
C VAL A 602 -26.30 4.95 -5.11
N GLY A 603 -25.02 5.26 -4.94
CA GLY A 603 -24.53 6.62 -5.09
C GLY A 603 -24.69 7.16 -6.52
N GLY A 604 -24.98 8.45 -6.66
CA GLY A 604 -25.06 9.11 -7.97
C GLY A 604 -23.68 9.28 -8.59
N SER A 605 -23.57 9.20 -9.92
CA SER A 605 -22.30 9.48 -10.59
C SER A 605 -21.90 10.95 -10.47
N GLY A 606 -20.62 11.24 -10.37
CA GLY A 606 -20.08 12.58 -10.53
C GLY A 606 -20.32 13.13 -11.93
N GLY A 607 -20.49 14.44 -12.02
CA GLY A 607 -20.66 15.17 -13.27
C GLY A 607 -19.35 15.26 -14.05
N ASN A 608 -19.42 15.25 -15.38
CA ASN A 608 -18.23 15.44 -16.21
C ASN A 608 -17.92 16.92 -16.39
N ALA A 609 -16.64 17.28 -16.37
CA ALA A 609 -16.17 18.51 -16.98
C ALA A 609 -16.12 18.31 -18.50
N VAL A 610 -17.21 18.67 -19.18
CA VAL A 610 -17.36 18.44 -20.64
C VAL A 610 -16.55 19.42 -21.50
N GLY A 611 -16.04 20.49 -20.89
CA GLY A 611 -15.31 21.55 -21.55
C GLY A 611 -13.80 21.35 -21.71
N LEU A 612 -13.10 22.46 -21.98
CA LEU A 612 -11.65 22.47 -22.12
C LEU A 612 -10.92 22.38 -20.78
N PHE A 613 -11.42 23.09 -19.76
CA PHE A 613 -10.83 23.21 -18.43
C PHE A 613 -11.84 22.85 -17.34
N GLY A 614 -11.48 22.01 -16.37
CA GLY A 614 -12.29 21.71 -15.18
C GLY A 614 -12.17 20.25 -14.75
N ASN A 615 -12.33 20.01 -13.45
CA ASN A 615 -12.24 18.68 -12.83
C ASN A 615 -13.57 17.93 -12.93
N GLY A 616 -13.52 16.60 -12.97
CA GLY A 616 -14.70 15.76 -12.83
C GLY A 616 -15.25 15.84 -11.40
N GLY A 617 -16.57 15.77 -11.26
CA GLY A 617 -17.20 15.72 -9.95
C GLY A 617 -16.98 14.38 -9.26
N ALA A 618 -16.88 14.36 -7.94
CA ALA A 618 -16.83 13.12 -7.18
C ALA A 618 -18.15 12.34 -7.30
N GLY A 619 -18.09 11.01 -7.26
CA GLY A 619 -19.23 10.12 -7.15
C GLY A 619 -19.83 10.17 -5.75
N GLY A 620 -21.15 10.06 -5.66
CA GLY A 620 -21.86 10.00 -4.40
C GLY A 620 -21.61 8.67 -3.68
N ALA A 621 -21.53 8.70 -2.36
CA ALA A 621 -21.51 7.49 -1.55
C ALA A 621 -22.82 6.70 -1.67
N SER A 622 -22.79 5.40 -1.37
CA SER A 622 -24.03 4.64 -1.22
C SER A 622 -24.82 5.13 0.00
N GLY A 623 -26.12 4.85 0.00
CA GLY A 623 -26.95 5.04 1.18
C GLY A 623 -26.63 4.06 2.30
N ALA A 624 -27.30 4.22 3.43
CA ALA A 624 -27.33 3.25 4.52
C ALA A 624 -28.51 2.27 4.36
N SER A 625 -28.47 1.13 5.05
CA SER A 625 -29.61 0.21 5.16
C SER A 625 -29.76 -0.33 6.58
N ASP A 626 -31.01 -0.46 7.03
CA ASP A 626 -31.34 -1.03 8.36
C ASP A 626 -31.14 -2.57 8.40
N VAL A 627 -31.10 -3.22 7.23
CA VAL A 627 -30.93 -4.67 7.07
C VAL A 627 -29.50 -5.03 6.62
N PHE A 628 -28.57 -4.07 6.59
CA PHE A 628 -27.16 -4.27 6.25
C PHE A 628 -26.90 -4.82 4.84
N ILE A 629 -27.81 -4.58 3.90
CA ILE A 629 -27.63 -4.89 2.48
C ILE A 629 -27.24 -3.58 1.78
N GLY A 630 -26.06 -3.56 1.16
CA GLY A 630 -25.46 -2.36 0.57
C GLY A 630 -25.80 -2.20 -0.90
N ALA A 631 -25.38 -1.08 -1.45
CA ALA A 631 -25.49 -0.75 -2.86
C ALA A 631 -24.22 -0.03 -3.30
N GLY A 632 -23.93 -0.05 -4.61
CA GLY A 632 -22.66 0.45 -5.12
C GLY A 632 -22.47 1.95 -4.89
N GLY A 633 -21.21 2.36 -4.86
CA GLY A 633 -20.85 3.76 -4.92
C GLY A 633 -21.02 4.33 -6.34
N GLY A 634 -21.25 5.64 -6.45
CA GLY A 634 -21.31 6.31 -7.75
C GLY A 634 -19.93 6.43 -8.38
N THR A 635 -19.81 6.35 -9.71
CA THR A 635 -18.53 6.60 -10.38
C THR A 635 -18.16 8.07 -10.35
N GLY A 636 -16.87 8.38 -10.30
CA GLY A 636 -16.37 9.72 -10.51
C GLY A 636 -16.58 10.24 -11.93
N GLY A 637 -16.68 11.56 -12.06
CA GLY A 637 -16.81 12.24 -13.35
C GLY A 637 -15.47 12.38 -14.07
N THR A 638 -15.50 12.52 -15.40
CA THR A 638 -14.30 12.76 -16.20
C THR A 638 -13.88 14.22 -16.19
N GLY A 639 -12.57 14.46 -16.23
CA GLY A 639 -11.97 15.79 -16.34
C GLY A 639 -12.07 16.41 -17.75
N GLY A 640 -11.82 17.71 -17.82
CA GLY A 640 -11.83 18.52 -19.03
C GLY A 640 -10.86 18.03 -20.12
N LEU A 641 -11.11 18.41 -21.37
CA LEU A 641 -10.34 17.95 -22.53
C LEU A 641 -8.86 18.34 -22.46
N LEU A 642 -8.55 19.58 -22.11
CA LEU A 642 -7.18 20.10 -22.09
C LEU A 642 -6.58 20.01 -20.70
N TYR A 643 -7.34 20.38 -19.67
CA TYR A 643 -6.90 20.37 -18.28
C TYR A 643 -8.05 20.00 -17.34
N GLY A 644 -7.84 19.03 -16.46
CA GLY A 644 -8.78 18.67 -15.40
C GLY A 644 -8.59 17.23 -14.92
N SER A 645 -8.61 17.04 -13.60
CA SER A 645 -8.62 15.71 -12.99
C SER A 645 -9.98 15.02 -13.15
N GLY A 646 -10.01 13.70 -13.07
CA GLY A 646 -11.24 12.96 -12.85
C GLY A 646 -11.66 13.05 -11.38
N GLY A 647 -12.96 12.97 -11.13
CA GLY A 647 -13.49 12.96 -9.77
C GLY A 647 -13.39 11.59 -9.13
N ASP A 648 -13.45 11.54 -7.81
CA ASP A 648 -13.35 10.28 -7.06
C ASP A 648 -14.58 9.40 -7.21
N GLY A 649 -14.43 8.11 -6.97
CA GLY A 649 -15.52 7.15 -6.84
C GLY A 649 -16.16 7.23 -5.46
N GLY A 650 -17.48 7.06 -5.43
CA GLY A 650 -18.26 7.03 -4.21
C GLY A 650 -17.98 5.79 -3.38
N SER A 651 -17.93 5.95 -2.06
CA SER A 651 -17.73 4.85 -1.12
C SER A 651 -19.03 4.13 -0.78
N VAL A 652 -18.94 2.84 -0.44
CA VAL A 652 -20.01 2.00 0.10
C VAL A 652 -19.70 1.79 1.58
N PRO A 653 -20.43 2.41 2.52
CA PRO A 653 -20.10 2.28 3.93
C PRO A 653 -20.51 0.92 4.54
N LEU A 654 -21.60 0.29 4.06
CA LEU A 654 -22.09 -1.02 4.53
C LEU A 654 -22.83 -1.82 3.43
N GLY A 655 -22.39 -3.07 3.18
CA GLY A 655 -23.17 -4.23 2.71
C GLY A 655 -22.85 -4.80 1.30
N GLY A 656 -21.69 -5.42 1.06
CA GLY A 656 -21.56 -6.37 -0.07
C GLY A 656 -21.49 -5.80 -1.48
N ALA A 657 -21.46 -4.48 -1.65
CA ALA A 657 -21.44 -3.83 -2.96
C ALA A 657 -20.13 -3.10 -3.21
N SER A 658 -19.73 -3.00 -4.48
CA SER A 658 -18.45 -2.42 -4.87
C SER A 658 -18.42 -0.90 -4.74
N GLY A 659 -17.24 -0.38 -4.41
CA GLY A 659 -16.97 1.04 -4.52
C GLY A 659 -17.11 1.55 -5.95
N GLY A 660 -17.42 2.83 -6.11
CA GLY A 660 -17.47 3.46 -7.43
C GLY A 660 -16.08 3.59 -8.03
N ALA A 661 -15.94 3.45 -9.35
CA ALA A 661 -14.66 3.74 -10.01
C ALA A 661 -14.36 5.24 -10.01
N GLY A 662 -13.08 5.59 -9.91
CA GLY A 662 -12.61 6.95 -10.12
C GLY A 662 -12.75 7.39 -11.59
N GLY A 663 -12.98 8.67 -11.79
CA GLY A 663 -13.10 9.28 -13.11
C GLY A 663 -11.74 9.45 -13.79
N ALA A 664 -11.72 9.42 -15.12
CA ALA A 664 -10.48 9.63 -15.87
C ALA A 664 -10.24 11.12 -16.20
N ALA A 665 -8.96 11.52 -16.19
CA ALA A 665 -8.51 12.74 -16.85
C ALA A 665 -8.25 12.48 -18.35
N ARG A 666 -8.05 13.56 -19.12
CA ARG A 666 -7.96 13.48 -20.60
C ARG A 666 -6.60 13.83 -21.17
N LEU A 667 -6.25 15.11 -21.28
CA LEU A 667 -4.93 15.51 -21.80
C LEU A 667 -3.97 15.84 -20.65
N ILE A 668 -4.36 16.76 -19.78
CA ILE A 668 -3.62 17.13 -18.58
C ILE A 668 -4.56 16.97 -17.37
N GLY A 669 -4.14 16.28 -16.32
CA GLY A 669 -4.93 16.06 -15.10
C GLY A 669 -4.79 14.63 -14.56
N HIS A 670 -5.22 14.41 -13.32
CA HIS A 670 -5.06 13.12 -12.63
C HIS A 670 -6.34 12.28 -12.70
N GLY A 671 -6.21 10.96 -12.65
CA GLY A 671 -7.36 10.10 -12.43
C GLY A 671 -7.89 10.26 -11.01
N GLY A 672 -9.21 10.22 -10.84
CA GLY A 672 -9.83 10.24 -9.51
C GLY A 672 -9.63 8.92 -8.79
N THR A 673 -9.67 8.95 -7.46
CA THR A 673 -9.55 7.75 -6.63
C THR A 673 -10.78 6.85 -6.74
N GLY A 674 -10.63 5.57 -6.48
CA GLY A 674 -11.70 4.59 -6.42
C GLY A 674 -12.37 4.60 -5.06
N GLY A 675 -13.68 4.39 -5.05
CA GLY A 675 -14.47 4.35 -3.83
C GLY A 675 -14.20 3.11 -2.98
N PHE A 676 -14.32 3.27 -1.67
CA PHE A 676 -14.23 2.16 -0.72
C PHE A 676 -15.44 1.22 -0.79
N ALA A 677 -15.27 -0.05 -0.43
CA ALA A 677 -16.34 -1.03 -0.31
C ALA A 677 -16.41 -1.66 1.10
N GLY A 678 -17.44 -1.34 1.88
CA GLY A 678 -17.61 -1.81 3.25
C GLY A 678 -18.67 -2.91 3.39
N GLY A 679 -18.43 -3.91 4.24
CA GLY A 679 -19.39 -4.96 4.62
C GLY A 679 -19.17 -5.49 6.04
N LEU A 680 -20.26 -5.75 6.78
CA LEU A 680 -20.22 -6.53 8.03
C LEU A 680 -20.99 -7.83 7.81
N ASN A 681 -20.39 -8.96 8.20
CA ASN A 681 -21.08 -10.25 8.45
C ASN A 681 -21.50 -11.09 7.23
N GLY A 682 -20.56 -11.43 6.34
CA GLY A 682 -20.64 -12.64 5.49
C GLY A 682 -21.68 -12.66 4.36
N VAL A 683 -22.26 -11.52 4.02
CA VAL A 683 -23.05 -11.34 2.79
C VAL A 683 -22.06 -11.02 1.69
N GLY A 684 -21.97 -11.84 0.63
CA GLY A 684 -20.86 -11.81 -0.35
C GLY A 684 -20.39 -10.42 -0.78
N GLY A 685 -19.06 -10.27 -0.89
CA GLY A 685 -18.41 -8.96 -0.91
C GLY A 685 -18.26 -8.30 -2.28
N GLY A 686 -18.31 -6.97 -2.27
CA GLY A 686 -18.03 -6.13 -3.43
C GLY A 686 -16.62 -5.56 -3.36
N ASN A 687 -15.93 -5.53 -4.50
CA ASN A 687 -14.55 -5.06 -4.59
C ASN A 687 -14.45 -3.54 -4.42
N GLY A 688 -13.25 -3.10 -4.06
CA GLY A 688 -12.91 -1.69 -4.09
C GLY A 688 -13.06 -1.10 -5.50
N GLY A 689 -13.42 0.17 -5.60
CA GLY A 689 -13.51 0.85 -6.89
C GLY A 689 -12.12 0.97 -7.54
N THR A 690 -12.01 0.80 -8.85
CA THR A 690 -10.74 1.05 -9.54
C THR A 690 -10.44 2.55 -9.60
N GLY A 691 -9.17 2.91 -9.53
CA GLY A 691 -8.73 4.27 -9.78
C GLY A 691 -8.88 4.69 -11.25
N GLY A 692 -9.14 5.98 -11.46
CA GLY A 692 -9.29 6.55 -12.80
C GLY A 692 -7.95 6.69 -13.54
N ALA A 693 -7.99 6.75 -14.86
CA ALA A 693 -6.77 6.99 -15.64
C ALA A 693 -6.32 8.45 -15.59
N GLY A 694 -5.01 8.67 -15.57
CA GLY A 694 -4.40 9.98 -15.74
C GLY A 694 -4.51 10.53 -17.16
N GLY A 695 -4.31 11.84 -17.29
CA GLY A 695 -4.28 12.53 -18.57
C GLY A 695 -3.17 12.00 -19.47
N TRP A 696 -3.48 11.87 -20.76
CA TRP A 696 -2.60 11.29 -21.76
C TRP A 696 -1.25 11.99 -21.89
N LEU A 697 -1.20 13.32 -21.77
CA LEU A 697 0.06 14.04 -21.83
C LEU A 697 0.70 14.11 -20.44
N LEU A 698 -0.03 14.65 -19.46
CA LEU A 698 0.47 14.88 -18.09
C LEU A 698 -0.62 14.46 -17.10
N GLY A 699 -0.39 13.42 -16.30
CA GLY A 699 -1.43 12.93 -15.40
C GLY A 699 -1.11 11.62 -14.73
N GLN A 700 -1.35 11.60 -13.42
CA GLN A 700 -1.23 10.41 -12.57
C GLN A 700 -2.49 9.55 -12.69
N GLY A 701 -2.37 8.23 -12.55
CA GLY A 701 -3.53 7.40 -12.29
C GLY A 701 -4.07 7.59 -10.88
N GLY A 702 -5.38 7.49 -10.70
CA GLY A 702 -6.01 7.59 -9.39
C GLY A 702 -5.83 6.31 -8.58
N HIS A 703 -5.90 6.41 -7.25
CA HIS A 703 -5.77 5.25 -6.37
C HIS A 703 -7.00 4.33 -6.46
N GLY A 704 -6.83 3.03 -6.25
CA GLY A 704 -7.92 2.09 -6.07
C GLY A 704 -8.50 2.17 -4.65
N GLY A 705 -9.81 1.95 -4.53
CA GLY A 705 -10.50 1.94 -3.25
C GLY A 705 -10.29 0.63 -2.50
N GLY A 706 -10.32 0.65 -1.16
CA GLY A 706 -10.14 -0.55 -0.34
C GLY A 706 -11.45 -1.27 0.03
N THR A 707 -11.37 -2.45 0.65
CA THR A 707 -12.53 -3.27 1.06
C THR A 707 -12.56 -3.66 2.55
N PHE A 708 -13.74 -3.90 3.11
CA PHE A 708 -13.95 -4.54 4.44
C PHE A 708 -14.69 -5.90 4.39
N ASP A 709 -15.01 -6.38 3.20
CA ASP A 709 -15.92 -7.51 3.01
C ASP A 709 -15.21 -8.86 2.82
N SER A 710 -15.87 -9.95 3.21
CA SER A 710 -15.34 -11.30 3.03
C SER A 710 -15.09 -11.63 1.55
N MET A 711 -13.85 -11.99 1.23
CA MET A 711 -13.38 -12.40 -0.11
C MET A 711 -13.45 -11.31 -1.19
N ALA A 712 -13.51 -10.02 -0.82
CA ALA A 712 -13.55 -8.92 -1.77
C ALA A 712 -12.19 -8.25 -1.92
N ASP A 713 -11.77 -8.07 -3.17
CA ASP A 713 -10.44 -7.55 -3.46
C ASP A 713 -10.43 -6.02 -3.42
N GLY A 714 -9.27 -5.47 -3.05
CA GLY A 714 -9.00 -4.05 -3.24
C GLY A 714 -9.11 -3.67 -4.72
N GLY A 715 -9.52 -2.43 -4.99
CA GLY A 715 -9.59 -1.93 -6.37
C GLY A 715 -8.21 -1.66 -6.93
N ASP A 716 -8.01 -1.88 -8.23
CA ASP A 716 -6.74 -1.56 -8.87
C ASP A 716 -6.53 -0.05 -8.99
N GLY A 717 -5.26 0.37 -8.95
CA GLY A 717 -4.86 1.73 -9.27
C GLY A 717 -4.99 2.03 -10.77
N GLY A 718 -5.28 3.30 -11.08
CA GLY A 718 -5.39 3.78 -12.45
C GLY A 718 -4.04 3.92 -13.14
N ASN A 719 -4.03 3.86 -14.47
CA ASN A 719 -2.81 4.04 -15.26
C ASN A 719 -2.55 5.53 -15.55
N ALA A 720 -1.27 5.91 -15.64
CA ALA A 720 -0.86 7.21 -16.15
C ALA A 720 -0.82 7.29 -17.69
N GLY A 721 -0.64 8.51 -18.21
CA GLY A 721 -0.49 8.79 -19.64
C GLY A 721 0.96 8.70 -20.15
N LEU A 722 1.46 9.80 -20.71
CA LEU A 722 2.82 9.93 -21.24
C LEU A 722 3.80 10.34 -20.14
N PHE A 723 3.41 11.36 -19.37
CA PHE A 723 4.09 11.82 -18.17
C PHE A 723 3.17 11.64 -16.95
N GLY A 724 3.60 10.89 -15.93
CA GLY A 724 2.83 10.64 -14.69
C GLY A 724 3.00 9.21 -14.19
N HIS A 725 2.74 8.97 -12.91
CA HIS A 725 2.82 7.69 -12.22
C HIS A 725 1.44 7.01 -12.09
N GLY A 726 1.43 5.69 -11.99
CA GLY A 726 0.23 4.90 -11.78
C GLY A 726 -0.30 5.09 -10.36
N GLY A 727 -1.62 5.03 -10.22
CA GLY A 727 -2.27 5.08 -8.92
C GLY A 727 -2.00 3.81 -8.12
N HIS A 728 -2.06 3.90 -6.79
CA HIS A 728 -1.88 2.73 -5.93
C HIS A 728 -3.12 1.85 -5.91
N GLY A 729 -2.98 0.54 -5.77
CA GLY A 729 -4.07 -0.37 -5.51
C GLY A 729 -4.64 -0.20 -4.10
N GLY A 730 -5.93 -0.49 -3.97
CA GLY A 730 -6.66 -0.41 -2.72
C GLY A 730 -6.38 -1.61 -1.82
N PHE A 731 -6.49 -1.42 -0.51
CA PHE A 731 -6.29 -2.52 0.44
C PHE A 731 -7.52 -3.45 0.52
N SER A 732 -7.36 -4.63 1.10
CA SER A 732 -8.44 -5.59 1.37
C SER A 732 -8.47 -6.08 2.82
N PHE A 733 -9.64 -6.46 3.31
CA PHE A 733 -9.85 -7.14 4.59
C PHE A 733 -10.68 -8.42 4.41
N ASN A 734 -10.59 -9.33 5.37
CA ASN A 734 -11.36 -10.60 5.40
C ASN A 734 -11.15 -11.46 4.15
N ASN A 735 -9.90 -11.81 3.86
CA ASN A 735 -9.51 -12.88 2.93
C ASN A 735 -9.54 -12.51 1.43
N GLY A 736 -9.83 -11.27 1.05
CA GLY A 736 -9.63 -10.79 -0.32
C GLY A 736 -8.19 -10.35 -0.58
N ASP A 737 -7.82 -10.26 -1.86
CA ASP A 737 -6.51 -9.79 -2.30
C ASP A 737 -6.42 -8.25 -2.33
N GLY A 738 -5.21 -7.71 -2.26
CA GLY A 738 -4.99 -6.29 -2.41
C GLY A 738 -5.05 -5.92 -3.89
N GLY A 739 -5.54 -4.73 -4.22
CA GLY A 739 -5.62 -4.28 -5.60
C GLY A 739 -4.23 -4.06 -6.20
N ASP A 740 -4.07 -4.23 -7.49
CA ASP A 740 -2.78 -3.98 -8.15
C ASP A 740 -2.53 -2.47 -8.31
N GLY A 741 -1.25 -2.08 -8.31
CA GLY A 741 -0.83 -0.74 -8.66
C GLY A 741 -0.95 -0.47 -10.16
N GLY A 742 -1.35 0.74 -10.53
CA GLY A 742 -1.46 1.17 -11.92
C GLY A 742 -0.09 1.36 -12.58
N THR A 743 -0.06 1.35 -13.90
CA THR A 743 1.18 1.56 -14.67
C THR A 743 1.56 3.04 -14.74
N GLY A 744 2.87 3.29 -14.72
CA GLY A 744 3.46 4.60 -14.93
C GLY A 744 3.47 5.05 -16.38
N GLY A 745 3.84 6.29 -16.59
CA GLY A 745 3.77 6.99 -17.86
C GLY A 745 4.64 6.33 -18.93
N THR A 746 4.14 6.32 -20.15
CA THR A 746 4.78 5.65 -21.31
C THR A 746 6.04 6.36 -21.82
N LEU A 747 6.35 7.56 -21.32
CA LEU A 747 7.62 8.25 -21.54
C LEU A 747 8.33 8.48 -20.21
N ALA A 748 7.66 9.06 -19.23
CA ALA A 748 8.17 9.18 -17.88
C ALA A 748 7.10 8.98 -16.80
N GLY A 749 7.39 8.13 -15.84
CA GLY A 749 6.63 7.99 -14.60
C GLY A 749 6.58 6.56 -14.10
N ASP A 750 6.10 6.45 -12.88
CA ASP A 750 6.39 5.32 -11.99
C ASP A 750 5.17 4.42 -11.90
N GLY A 751 5.37 3.15 -11.60
CA GLY A 751 4.26 2.30 -11.23
C GLY A 751 3.66 2.70 -9.88
N GLY A 752 2.35 2.52 -9.73
CA GLY A 752 1.68 2.65 -8.45
C GLY A 752 1.96 1.47 -7.53
N ARG A 753 1.83 1.65 -6.22
CA ARG A 753 1.96 0.58 -5.23
C ARG A 753 0.80 -0.43 -5.33
N GLY A 754 1.03 -1.69 -5.02
CA GLY A 754 -0.04 -2.66 -4.76
C GLY A 754 -0.69 -2.47 -3.39
N GLY A 755 -1.97 -2.79 -3.28
CA GLY A 755 -2.75 -2.67 -2.06
C GLY A 755 -2.40 -3.73 -1.02
N ASP A 756 -2.48 -3.38 0.25
CA ASP A 756 -2.23 -4.30 1.36
C ASP A 756 -3.46 -5.18 1.63
N SER A 757 -3.26 -6.37 2.19
CA SER A 757 -4.34 -7.30 2.53
C SER A 757 -4.40 -7.60 4.03
N SER A 758 -5.56 -8.01 4.52
CA SER A 758 -5.79 -8.43 5.91
C SER A 758 -6.85 -9.53 5.98
N ALA A 759 -6.75 -10.49 6.91
CA ALA A 759 -7.75 -11.55 7.08
C ALA A 759 -8.09 -11.75 8.56
N THR A 760 -9.30 -12.25 8.84
CA THR A 760 -9.76 -12.57 10.21
C THR A 760 -10.12 -14.04 10.42
N ASN A 761 -10.49 -14.80 9.37
CA ASN A 761 -10.75 -16.25 9.43
C ASN A 761 -10.76 -16.91 8.03
N GLY A 762 -9.81 -17.81 7.72
CA GLY A 762 -9.74 -18.57 6.46
C GLY A 762 -8.47 -18.32 5.62
N THR A 763 -8.46 -18.65 4.32
CA THR A 763 -7.31 -18.42 3.42
C THR A 763 -6.96 -16.94 3.40
N ALA A 764 -5.71 -16.61 3.73
CA ALA A 764 -5.25 -15.23 3.75
C ALA A 764 -5.08 -14.69 2.33
N GLY A 765 -5.59 -13.49 2.08
CA GLY A 765 -5.41 -12.79 0.81
C GLY A 765 -3.97 -12.33 0.59
N THR A 766 -3.55 -12.30 -0.65
CA THR A 766 -2.25 -11.83 -1.11
C THR A 766 -2.24 -10.30 -1.20
N GLY A 767 -1.08 -9.68 -1.00
CA GLY A 767 -0.93 -8.26 -1.29
C GLY A 767 -0.92 -8.02 -2.80
N GLY A 768 -1.45 -6.88 -3.23
CA GLY A 768 -1.49 -6.51 -4.65
C GLY A 768 -0.09 -6.27 -5.22
N HIS A 769 0.07 -6.43 -6.52
CA HIS A 769 1.34 -6.18 -7.20
C HIS A 769 1.61 -4.69 -7.37
N GLY A 770 2.87 -4.30 -7.31
CA GLY A 770 3.31 -2.98 -7.75
C GLY A 770 3.17 -2.84 -9.27
N GLY A 771 2.68 -1.69 -9.71
CA GLY A 771 2.56 -1.33 -11.11
C GLY A 771 3.92 -1.15 -11.78
N ASN A 772 3.96 -1.27 -13.10
CA ASN A 772 5.20 -1.12 -13.88
C ASN A 772 5.37 0.32 -14.37
N ALA A 773 6.59 0.84 -14.34
CA ALA A 773 6.98 1.99 -15.15
C ALA A 773 7.28 1.50 -16.58
N VAL A 774 6.32 1.67 -17.49
CA VAL A 774 6.46 1.15 -18.88
C VAL A 774 7.22 2.09 -19.82
N GLY A 775 7.52 3.31 -19.37
CA GLY A 775 8.19 4.35 -20.18
C GLY A 775 9.71 4.29 -20.21
N LEU A 776 10.33 5.38 -20.67
CA LEU A 776 11.79 5.52 -20.71
C LEU A 776 12.36 5.82 -19.31
N ILE A 777 11.65 6.62 -18.51
CA ILE A 777 12.10 7.05 -17.19
C ILE A 777 11.03 6.69 -16.15
N GLY A 778 11.38 6.07 -15.02
CA GLY A 778 10.45 5.86 -13.91
C GLY A 778 10.71 4.58 -13.12
N GLY A 779 10.41 4.60 -11.83
CA GLY A 779 10.51 3.45 -10.94
C GLY A 779 9.28 2.54 -10.99
N GLY A 780 9.45 1.23 -10.79
CA GLY A 780 8.34 0.34 -10.53
C GLY A 780 7.73 0.58 -9.15
N GLY A 781 6.43 0.36 -9.01
CA GLY A 781 5.73 0.53 -7.75
C GLY A 781 6.04 -0.59 -6.76
N ALA A 782 5.94 -0.32 -5.47
CA ALA A 782 6.12 -1.36 -4.45
C ALA A 782 4.94 -2.34 -4.41
N GLY A 783 5.18 -3.60 -4.05
CA GLY A 783 4.13 -4.57 -3.80
C GLY A 783 3.41 -4.32 -2.46
N GLY A 784 2.14 -4.69 -2.38
CA GLY A 784 1.34 -4.62 -1.17
C GLY A 784 1.64 -5.77 -0.21
N THR A 785 1.36 -5.58 1.07
CA THR A 785 1.62 -6.60 2.09
C THR A 785 0.52 -7.67 2.11
N GLY A 786 0.87 -8.93 2.34
CA GLY A 786 -0.08 -10.03 2.46
C GLY A 786 -0.88 -10.02 3.75
N ALA A 787 -2.04 -10.67 3.73
CA ALA A 787 -2.97 -10.69 4.85
C ALA A 787 -2.44 -11.42 6.08
N ALA A 788 -2.63 -10.80 7.23
CA ALA A 788 -2.50 -11.51 8.50
C ALA A 788 -3.60 -12.59 8.62
N ALA A 789 -3.25 -13.82 9.03
CA ALA A 789 -4.23 -14.89 9.27
C ALA A 789 -4.39 -15.22 10.75
N PHE A 790 -5.65 -15.40 11.18
CA PHE A 790 -5.99 -15.92 12.50
C PHE A 790 -6.43 -17.38 12.39
N GLY A 791 -5.99 -18.23 13.32
CA GLY A 791 -6.31 -19.66 13.33
C GLY A 791 -5.22 -20.54 12.70
N ILE A 792 -5.60 -21.67 12.07
CA ILE A 792 -4.65 -22.69 11.58
C ILE A 792 -4.17 -22.48 10.13
N THR A 793 -4.44 -21.32 9.53
CA THR A 793 -4.11 -21.02 8.13
C THR A 793 -2.86 -20.14 8.04
N ALA A 794 -2.06 -20.35 6.99
CA ALA A 794 -0.88 -19.53 6.72
C ALA A 794 -1.26 -18.07 6.40
N GLY A 795 -0.34 -17.15 6.67
CA GLY A 795 -0.47 -15.76 6.28
C GLY A 795 -0.40 -15.59 4.76
N GLY A 796 -0.95 -14.48 4.27
CA GLY A 796 -1.02 -14.18 2.85
C GLY A 796 0.35 -13.80 2.30
N THR A 797 0.60 -14.06 1.02
CA THR A 797 1.87 -13.65 0.41
C THR A 797 1.89 -12.15 0.18
N GLY A 798 3.06 -11.52 0.30
CA GLY A 798 3.26 -10.17 -0.19
C GLY A 798 3.16 -10.11 -1.71
N GLY A 799 2.71 -8.99 -2.24
CA GLY A 799 2.68 -8.72 -3.66
C GLY A 799 4.08 -8.40 -4.20
N ASN A 800 4.34 -8.77 -5.45
CA ASN A 800 5.60 -8.45 -6.10
C ASN A 800 5.71 -6.94 -6.40
N GLY A 801 6.93 -6.40 -6.37
CA GLY A 801 7.22 -5.06 -6.86
C GLY A 801 7.18 -4.99 -8.40
N GLY A 802 6.81 -3.83 -8.91
CA GLY A 802 6.76 -3.57 -10.34
C GLY A 802 8.12 -3.27 -10.95
N HIS A 803 8.21 -3.36 -12.27
CA HIS A 803 9.44 -3.13 -13.03
C HIS A 803 9.68 -1.64 -13.32
N GLY A 804 10.94 -1.23 -13.34
CA GLY A 804 11.37 0.11 -13.75
C GLY A 804 11.27 0.37 -15.26
N GLY A 805 11.38 1.63 -15.66
CA GLY A 805 11.40 2.10 -17.05
C GLY A 805 12.69 1.75 -17.79
N GLN A 806 12.65 1.85 -19.13
CA GLN A 806 13.66 1.26 -20.01
C GLN A 806 15.01 1.98 -20.08
N TRP A 807 15.09 3.28 -19.80
CA TRP A 807 16.36 4.02 -19.84
C TRP A 807 16.86 4.32 -18.44
N PHE A 808 15.99 4.84 -17.58
CA PHE A 808 16.28 5.12 -16.17
C PHE A 808 15.11 4.64 -15.33
N GLY A 809 15.26 3.56 -14.58
CA GLY A 809 14.16 3.05 -13.78
C GLY A 809 14.56 1.97 -12.80
N HIS A 810 14.27 2.21 -11.52
CA HIS A 810 14.46 1.22 -10.47
C HIS A 810 13.28 0.27 -10.42
N GLY A 811 13.51 -1.00 -10.11
CA GLY A 811 12.42 -1.89 -9.73
C GLY A 811 11.85 -1.53 -8.36
N GLY A 812 10.55 -1.73 -8.18
CA GLY A 812 9.87 -1.51 -6.90
C GLY A 812 10.17 -2.62 -5.90
N SER A 813 10.08 -2.32 -4.60
CA SER A 813 10.21 -3.30 -3.54
C SER A 813 9.07 -4.32 -3.57
N GLY A 814 9.34 -5.56 -3.17
CA GLY A 814 8.31 -6.55 -2.89
C GLY A 814 7.61 -6.26 -1.56
N GLY A 815 6.32 -6.53 -1.50
CA GLY A 815 5.52 -6.39 -0.28
C GLY A 815 5.83 -7.49 0.73
N SER A 816 5.63 -7.22 2.02
CA SER A 816 5.88 -8.22 3.05
C SER A 816 4.79 -9.30 3.12
N GLY A 817 5.15 -10.51 3.52
CA GLY A 817 4.20 -11.57 3.82
C GLY A 817 3.41 -11.30 5.09
N GLY A 818 2.18 -11.78 5.13
CA GLY A 818 1.26 -11.60 6.25
C GLY A 818 1.62 -12.47 7.45
N PRO A 819 1.47 -11.98 8.69
CA PRO A 819 1.74 -12.77 9.88
C PRO A 819 0.62 -13.79 10.16
N SER A 820 0.92 -14.95 10.76
CA SER A 820 -0.14 -15.86 11.21
C SER A 820 0.24 -16.76 12.39
N ALA A 821 -0.75 -17.33 13.06
CA ALA A 821 -0.49 -18.34 14.08
C ALA A 821 0.15 -19.62 13.52
N ALA A 822 -0.24 -20.10 12.33
CA ALA A 822 0.13 -21.44 11.82
C ALA A 822 1.35 -21.48 10.89
N GLY A 823 1.66 -20.37 10.24
CA GLY A 823 2.79 -20.23 9.31
C GLY A 823 2.79 -18.86 8.64
N GLY A 824 3.90 -18.13 8.67
CA GLY A 824 3.96 -16.81 8.05
C GLY A 824 3.78 -16.86 6.54
N GLY A 825 3.21 -15.81 5.96
CA GLY A 825 3.13 -15.63 4.51
C GLY A 825 4.49 -15.31 3.90
N VAL A 826 4.73 -15.69 2.65
CA VAL A 826 5.98 -15.40 1.95
C VAL A 826 6.02 -13.92 1.55
N GLY A 827 7.18 -13.27 1.62
CA GLY A 827 7.38 -11.93 1.06
C GLY A 827 7.31 -11.94 -0.47
N GLY A 828 6.82 -10.86 -1.06
CA GLY A 828 6.79 -10.67 -2.51
C GLY A 828 8.18 -10.39 -3.08
N ASP A 829 8.39 -10.75 -4.34
CA ASP A 829 9.66 -10.48 -5.01
C ASP A 829 9.81 -8.99 -5.35
N GLY A 830 11.03 -8.48 -5.33
CA GLY A 830 11.36 -7.16 -5.84
C GLY A 830 11.26 -7.11 -7.37
N GLY A 831 10.83 -5.98 -7.90
CA GLY A 831 10.76 -5.76 -9.33
C GLY A 831 12.16 -5.55 -9.95
N ASN A 832 12.30 -5.87 -11.22
CA ASN A 832 13.52 -5.60 -11.97
C ASN A 832 13.69 -4.11 -12.33
N GLY A 833 14.93 -3.60 -12.31
CA GLY A 833 15.31 -2.43 -13.09
C GLY A 833 15.39 -2.81 -14.56
N ALA A 834 14.78 -2.03 -15.46
CA ALA A 834 14.69 -2.41 -16.87
C ALA A 834 15.62 -1.61 -17.78
N GLY A 835 16.06 -2.25 -18.87
CA GLY A 835 16.82 -1.62 -19.94
C GLY A 835 18.22 -1.13 -19.54
N TRP A 836 18.49 0.19 -19.56
CA TRP A 836 19.86 0.72 -19.49
C TRP A 836 20.37 1.00 -18.08
N PHE A 837 19.67 1.81 -17.30
CA PHE A 837 20.10 2.24 -15.97
C PHE A 837 19.03 1.97 -14.92
N GLY A 838 19.41 1.32 -13.82
CA GLY A 838 18.52 1.16 -12.69
C GLY A 838 18.79 -0.09 -11.85
N HIS A 839 18.70 0.06 -10.53
CA HIS A 839 18.75 -1.06 -9.59
C HIS A 839 17.48 -1.91 -9.62
N GLY A 840 17.63 -3.19 -9.29
CA GLY A 840 16.51 -4.05 -8.89
C GLY A 840 15.94 -3.65 -7.52
N GLY A 841 14.65 -3.87 -7.35
CA GLY A 841 13.94 -3.62 -6.10
C GLY A 841 14.26 -4.68 -5.05
N SER A 842 14.18 -4.32 -3.78
CA SER A 842 14.39 -5.27 -2.68
C SER A 842 13.23 -6.27 -2.57
N GLY A 843 13.53 -7.50 -2.16
CA GLY A 843 12.52 -8.48 -1.82
C GLY A 843 11.81 -8.15 -0.51
N GLY A 844 10.53 -8.49 -0.43
CA GLY A 844 9.71 -8.27 0.75
C GLY A 844 10.06 -9.21 1.91
N ALA A 845 9.89 -8.74 3.15
CA ALA A 845 10.10 -9.58 4.32
C ALA A 845 9.03 -10.67 4.45
N GLY A 846 9.39 -11.85 4.94
CA GLY A 846 8.43 -12.90 5.28
C GLY A 846 7.59 -12.56 6.50
N GLY A 847 6.37 -13.10 6.56
CA GLY A 847 5.44 -12.90 7.67
C GLY A 847 5.87 -13.64 8.93
N ALA A 848 5.66 -13.03 10.09
CA ALA A 848 5.96 -13.68 11.38
C ALA A 848 4.94 -14.78 11.74
N SER A 849 5.36 -15.76 12.55
CA SER A 849 4.47 -16.75 13.15
C SER A 849 4.64 -16.96 14.65
N THR A 850 3.55 -17.29 15.35
CA THR A 850 3.54 -17.48 16.81
C THR A 850 3.41 -18.93 17.26
N LEU A 851 2.90 -19.84 16.42
CA LEU A 851 2.93 -21.29 16.67
C LEU A 851 3.62 -22.07 15.55
N GLY A 852 3.63 -21.53 14.33
CA GLY A 852 4.24 -22.13 13.15
C GLY A 852 5.64 -21.61 12.85
N SER A 853 6.09 -21.91 11.63
CA SER A 853 7.31 -21.34 11.08
C SER A 853 7.09 -19.97 10.46
N GLY A 854 8.15 -19.18 10.38
CA GLY A 854 8.13 -17.94 9.64
C GLY A 854 7.88 -18.15 8.15
N GLY A 855 7.31 -17.13 7.50
CA GLY A 855 7.25 -17.08 6.05
C GLY A 855 8.61 -16.80 5.44
N GLY A 856 8.87 -17.30 4.24
CA GLY A 856 10.10 -16.98 3.53
C GLY A 856 10.18 -15.52 3.10
N GLY A 857 11.38 -14.96 2.97
CA GLY A 857 11.58 -13.66 2.34
C GLY A 857 11.44 -13.75 0.82
N GLY A 858 10.98 -12.67 0.19
CA GLY A 858 10.92 -12.56 -1.26
C GLY A 858 12.29 -12.29 -1.88
N ASN A 859 12.49 -12.65 -3.14
CA ASN A 859 13.75 -12.45 -3.84
C ASN A 859 13.92 -10.97 -4.22
N GLY A 860 15.16 -10.50 -4.31
CA GLY A 860 15.47 -9.21 -4.90
C GLY A 860 15.34 -9.23 -6.42
N GLY A 861 14.93 -8.10 -6.99
CA GLY A 861 14.82 -7.94 -8.44
C GLY A 861 16.17 -7.80 -9.13
N MET A 862 16.22 -8.11 -10.41
CA MET A 862 17.42 -7.91 -11.21
C MET A 862 17.71 -6.43 -11.47
N GLY A 863 18.98 -6.06 -11.54
CA GLY A 863 19.41 -4.77 -12.07
C GLY A 863 19.20 -4.66 -13.58
N ALA A 864 19.19 -3.43 -14.07
CA ALA A 864 19.27 -3.12 -15.50
C ALA A 864 20.66 -3.47 -16.06
N LEU A 865 20.96 -3.08 -17.31
CA LEU A 865 22.29 -3.27 -17.89
C LEU A 865 23.39 -2.64 -17.01
N ILE A 866 23.12 -1.43 -16.51
CA ILE A 866 23.91 -0.72 -15.52
C ILE A 866 23.05 -0.50 -14.28
N GLY A 867 23.30 -1.28 -13.23
CA GLY A 867 22.49 -1.26 -12.02
C GLY A 867 22.78 -2.46 -11.14
N ASP A 868 22.63 -2.26 -9.84
CA ASP A 868 22.79 -3.34 -8.88
C ASP A 868 21.53 -4.20 -8.81
N GLY A 869 21.69 -5.49 -8.53
CA GLY A 869 20.57 -6.33 -8.11
C GLY A 869 20.04 -5.90 -6.75
N GLY A 870 18.73 -6.12 -6.54
CA GLY A 870 18.07 -5.80 -5.28
C GLY A 870 18.42 -6.80 -4.18
N PRO A 871 18.50 -6.39 -2.91
CA PRO A 871 18.68 -7.33 -1.80
C PRO A 871 17.44 -8.20 -1.60
N GLY A 872 17.62 -9.46 -1.24
CA GLY A 872 16.55 -10.37 -0.85
C GLY A 872 15.94 -10.00 0.51
N GLY A 873 14.67 -10.33 0.69
CA GLY A 873 13.94 -10.08 1.92
C GLY A 873 14.33 -11.04 3.05
N THR A 874 14.27 -10.57 4.30
CA THR A 874 14.47 -11.42 5.47
C THR A 874 13.27 -12.33 5.70
N ALA A 875 13.49 -13.56 6.16
CA ALA A 875 12.41 -14.43 6.60
C ALA A 875 11.65 -13.84 7.81
N GLY A 876 10.40 -14.25 7.99
CA GLY A 876 9.63 -13.90 9.17
C GLY A 876 10.07 -14.69 10.41
N GLY A 877 9.95 -14.11 11.60
CA GLY A 877 10.27 -14.82 12.84
C GLY A 877 9.18 -15.83 13.23
N GLY A 878 9.54 -17.08 13.48
CA GLY A 878 8.65 -18.17 13.94
C GLY A 878 9.13 -18.89 15.20
N VAL A 879 8.29 -19.74 15.79
CA VAL A 879 8.67 -20.62 16.92
C VAL A 879 9.16 -21.98 16.42
N LEU A 880 8.81 -22.35 15.18
CA LEU A 880 9.34 -23.52 14.48
C LEU A 880 10.33 -23.08 13.37
N PRO A 881 11.47 -23.77 13.19
CA PRO A 881 12.45 -23.42 12.17
C PRO A 881 11.96 -23.82 10.77
N SER A 882 11.77 -22.87 9.85
CA SER A 882 11.69 -23.16 8.40
C SER A 882 11.69 -21.94 7.46
N GLY A 883 11.68 -20.70 7.96
CA GLY A 883 11.59 -19.51 7.12
C GLY A 883 12.93 -19.23 6.41
N ALA A 884 12.97 -19.42 5.09
CA ALA A 884 14.16 -19.11 4.30
C ALA A 884 14.24 -17.62 3.95
N GLY A 885 15.43 -17.04 3.99
CA GLY A 885 15.65 -15.71 3.44
C GLY A 885 15.53 -15.72 1.91
N GLY A 886 15.12 -14.60 1.33
CA GLY A 886 15.00 -14.47 -0.13
C GLY A 886 16.35 -14.29 -0.79
N ASN A 887 16.49 -14.74 -2.04
CA ASN A 887 17.73 -14.57 -2.80
C ASN A 887 17.93 -13.11 -3.21
N GLY A 888 19.17 -12.66 -3.30
CA GLY A 888 19.49 -11.38 -3.90
C GLY A 888 19.36 -11.44 -5.43
N GLY A 889 19.02 -10.30 -6.03
CA GLY A 889 18.88 -10.19 -7.48
C GLY A 889 20.22 -10.08 -8.21
N ASP A 890 20.24 -10.49 -9.48
CA ASP A 890 21.43 -10.39 -10.34
C ASP A 890 21.61 -8.99 -10.93
N ALA A 891 22.86 -8.55 -11.09
CA ALA A 891 23.23 -7.46 -11.99
C ALA A 891 23.62 -8.02 -13.38
N GLN A 892 23.49 -7.22 -14.44
CA GLN A 892 23.68 -7.72 -15.81
C GLN A 892 25.09 -7.46 -16.37
N LEU A 893 25.42 -6.21 -16.70
CA LEU A 893 26.72 -5.86 -17.29
C LEU A 893 27.61 -5.12 -16.29
N ILE A 894 27.09 -4.03 -15.70
CA ILE A 894 27.79 -3.24 -14.69
C ILE A 894 26.89 -3.09 -13.46
N GLY A 895 27.39 -3.47 -12.29
CA GLY A 895 26.66 -3.40 -11.02
C GLY A 895 26.91 -4.62 -10.14
N ASN A 896 26.66 -4.50 -8.85
CA ASN A 896 26.79 -5.60 -7.90
C ASN A 896 25.51 -6.43 -7.85
N GLY A 897 25.64 -7.73 -7.59
CA GLY A 897 24.52 -8.56 -7.17
C GLY A 897 23.98 -8.11 -5.81
N GLY A 898 22.69 -8.33 -5.60
CA GLY A 898 22.04 -8.06 -4.33
C GLY A 898 22.43 -9.08 -3.27
N ASN A 899 22.48 -8.67 -2.00
CA ASN A 899 22.69 -9.61 -0.89
C ASN A 899 21.44 -10.49 -0.69
N GLY A 900 21.63 -11.75 -0.32
CA GLY A 900 20.56 -12.61 0.16
C GLY A 900 20.03 -12.13 1.51
N GLY A 901 18.75 -12.35 1.74
CA GLY A 901 18.10 -12.05 3.01
C GLY A 901 18.40 -13.10 4.07
N ASN A 902 18.38 -12.71 5.35
CA ASN A 902 18.59 -13.64 6.45
C ASN A 902 17.41 -14.60 6.63
N GLY A 903 17.70 -15.84 7.01
CA GLY A 903 16.71 -16.82 7.43
C GLY A 903 16.20 -16.57 8.85
N ASP A 904 15.17 -17.29 9.26
CA ASP A 904 14.75 -17.34 10.67
C ASP A 904 15.65 -18.26 11.49
N THR A 905 15.43 -18.36 12.81
CA THR A 905 16.25 -19.22 13.67
C THR A 905 16.17 -20.68 13.24
N GLY A 906 17.20 -21.19 12.53
CA GLY A 906 17.25 -22.54 11.98
C GLY A 906 16.79 -22.66 10.52
N GLY A 907 16.30 -21.58 9.90
CA GLY A 907 16.10 -21.45 8.47
C GLY A 907 17.39 -21.08 7.72
N PHE A 908 17.43 -21.33 6.42
CA PHE A 908 18.58 -20.96 5.57
C PHE A 908 18.45 -19.51 5.10
N GLY A 909 19.55 -18.75 5.12
CA GLY A 909 19.62 -17.48 4.42
C GLY A 909 19.54 -17.67 2.90
N GLY A 910 19.07 -16.63 2.21
CA GLY A 910 19.00 -16.62 0.75
C GLY A 910 20.37 -16.50 0.10
N THR A 911 20.50 -16.95 -1.15
CA THR A 911 21.75 -16.79 -1.90
C THR A 911 21.94 -15.36 -2.36
N GLY A 912 23.16 -14.84 -2.33
CA GLY A 912 23.48 -13.57 -2.98
C GLY A 912 23.38 -13.66 -4.50
N GLY A 913 22.98 -12.56 -5.14
CA GLY A 913 22.90 -12.46 -6.58
C GLY A 913 24.27 -12.32 -7.24
N THR A 914 24.34 -12.60 -8.53
CA THR A 914 25.55 -12.45 -9.33
C THR A 914 25.83 -11.00 -9.70
N GLY A 915 27.11 -10.62 -9.71
CA GLY A 915 27.56 -9.31 -10.18
C GLY A 915 27.60 -9.22 -11.71
N GLY A 916 27.63 -7.98 -12.21
CA GLY A 916 27.67 -7.68 -13.63
C GLY A 916 28.86 -8.34 -14.34
N THR A 917 28.60 -8.90 -15.52
CA THR A 917 29.58 -9.65 -16.32
C THR A 917 30.82 -8.85 -16.75
N LEU A 918 30.72 -7.52 -16.80
CA LEU A 918 31.85 -6.63 -17.09
C LEU A 918 32.49 -6.09 -15.80
N LEU A 919 31.67 -5.58 -14.87
CA LEU A 919 32.12 -4.96 -13.63
C LEU A 919 31.05 -5.14 -12.55
N GLY A 920 31.38 -5.84 -11.46
CA GLY A 920 30.45 -6.07 -10.36
C GLY A 920 30.94 -7.16 -9.40
N GLN A 921 30.52 -7.07 -8.14
CA GLN A 921 30.68 -8.18 -7.18
C GLN A 921 29.38 -8.96 -7.04
N ASN A 922 29.48 -10.25 -6.73
CA ASN A 922 28.34 -11.02 -6.27
C ASN A 922 27.91 -10.50 -4.90
N GLY A 923 26.62 -10.58 -4.59
CA GLY A 923 26.13 -10.28 -3.25
C GLY A 923 26.51 -11.36 -2.25
N SER A 924 26.50 -11.02 -0.97
CA SER A 924 26.67 -11.98 0.12
C SER A 924 25.43 -12.85 0.27
N ASN A 925 25.61 -14.09 0.77
CA ASN A 925 24.48 -14.91 1.20
C ASN A 925 23.92 -14.38 2.52
N GLY A 926 22.63 -14.62 2.77
CA GLY A 926 22.02 -14.35 4.06
C GLY A 926 22.50 -15.32 5.14
N ALA A 927 22.41 -14.86 6.39
CA ALA A 927 22.73 -15.65 7.57
C ALA A 927 21.64 -16.66 7.96
#